data_AF-A0A7M2LPC0-F1
#
_entry.id   AF-A0A7M2LPC0-F1
#
_cell.length_a   1.000
_cell.length_b   1.000
_cell.length_c   1.000
_cell.angle_alpha   90.00
_cell.angle_beta   90.00
_cell.angle_gamma   90.00
#
_symmetry.space_group_name_H-M   'P 1'
#
loop_
_entity.id
_entity.type
_entity.pdbx_description
1 polymer ?
#
loop_
_entity_poly.entity_id
_entity_poly.type
_entity_poly.pdbx_seq_one_letter_code
_entity_poly.pdbx_strand_id
1 'polypeptide(L)'
;MKMNVTDTVKQACGHWPRILPALGMKVIKNRHQACPVCGGADRFRFDDKEGRGTWFCNQCGAGDGLKLVEKVFGISASEAAGKVNAVTGHLPPVAPEVMAAADAGTEAERKAAAALAVRLLEKTRPATGNAYLTRKGFAGRECLTLTTSHKTGGVAYRAGDVAVPLYDESGTLVNLQLINAEGLKRTLKGGQVKGACHLIDGQKQAGKRLWIAEGYATALTVHHLTGETVMVALSSVNLLSLASLARQKHPACQIILAADRDLNGDGQTKAAAAAAACEGVVALPPVFGDWNDAVMLRGEDTTRKAIYAAIRPAAQSPFDTMSEAEFTAMSASDKAMRVHEHYGEALAVDANGQLLSRYENGIWKVITPSDFARDVAGLFQRLRAPFSSGRIASVVETLKLIIPQQEAPARRLIGFRNGVLDTRSGIFSPHSKSHWLRTLCDVDFTPPVEGETLKTHAPNFWRWLDRAASGNPTKRDVILAALFMVLANRYDWQLFLEVTGPGGSGKSILAEIATMLAGEDNATSADIDTLEDPRKRASLIGFSLIRLPDQEKWSGDGAGLKAITGGDAVSVDPKYQNPYSTHIPAVILAVNNNPMRFTDRSGGVSRRRVIIHFPEQIAPEERDPQLRDKIARELAVIVRQLMQQFNDPMSARSLLQSQQNSDEALSIKRDADPTFDFCGYLEALPEPDGMYMGNANIIPRQPRLYLYHAYLVYMEAHGYRNALSLTMFGKGLSAMLKEYGLNYEKRRTNQGMQTNLALREESNADWLPKCDEPTAS
;
A
#
# COMPACT_ATOMS: atom_id res chain seq x y z
N MET A 1 -28.33 41.74 -13.82
CA MET A 1 -27.60 40.66 -14.51
C MET A 1 -26.90 39.83 -13.45
N LYS A 2 -27.19 38.52 -13.29
CA LYS A 2 -26.40 37.65 -12.40
C LYS A 2 -25.04 37.43 -13.08
N MET A 3 -23.97 37.99 -12.54
CA MET A 3 -22.62 37.74 -13.04
C MET A 3 -22.26 36.28 -12.82
N ASN A 4 -21.64 35.64 -13.81
CA ASN A 4 -21.14 34.28 -13.66
C ASN A 4 -19.79 34.29 -12.91
N VAL A 5 -19.30 33.10 -12.55
CA VAL A 5 -18.05 32.93 -11.79
C VAL A 5 -16.86 33.56 -12.53
N THR A 6 -16.77 33.38 -13.85
CA THR A 6 -15.68 33.87 -14.69
C THR A 6 -15.61 35.40 -14.70
N ASP A 7 -16.74 36.08 -14.79
CA ASP A 7 -16.82 37.54 -14.80
C ASP A 7 -16.44 38.13 -13.43
N THR A 8 -16.84 37.44 -12.37
CA THR A 8 -16.49 37.81 -10.99
C THR A 8 -14.98 37.69 -10.74
N VAL A 9 -14.34 36.62 -11.23
CA VAL A 9 -12.88 36.44 -11.12
C VAL A 9 -12.12 37.51 -11.90
N LYS A 10 -12.59 37.86 -13.10
CA LYS A 10 -12.01 38.94 -13.91
C LYS A 10 -12.11 40.28 -13.21
N GLN A 11 -13.28 40.62 -12.64
CA GLN A 11 -13.48 41.88 -11.92
C GLN A 11 -12.72 41.94 -10.59
N ALA A 12 -12.56 40.80 -9.90
CA ALA A 12 -11.82 40.74 -8.64
C ALA A 12 -10.29 40.79 -8.83
N CYS A 13 -9.80 40.50 -10.03
CA CYS A 13 -8.38 40.54 -10.37
C CYS A 13 -7.81 41.94 -10.11
N GLY A 14 -6.72 42.03 -9.36
CA GLY A 14 -6.09 43.28 -8.91
C GLY A 14 -6.70 43.86 -7.62
N HIS A 15 -7.81 43.32 -7.11
CA HIS A 15 -8.54 43.86 -5.96
C HIS A 15 -8.55 42.94 -4.72
N TRP A 16 -8.00 41.73 -4.80
CA TRP A 16 -7.98 40.76 -3.69
C TRP A 16 -7.44 41.27 -2.35
N PRO A 17 -6.40 42.12 -2.29
CA PRO A 17 -5.94 42.71 -1.02
C PRO A 17 -7.01 43.58 -0.32
N ARG A 18 -8.04 44.06 -1.04
CA ARG A 18 -9.18 44.80 -0.48
C ARG A 18 -10.38 43.88 -0.23
N ILE A 19 -10.64 42.94 -1.14
CA ILE A 19 -11.76 42.00 -1.07
C ILE A 19 -11.63 41.07 0.13
N LEU A 20 -10.44 40.49 0.35
CA LEU A 20 -10.26 39.47 1.39
C LEU A 20 -10.48 40.04 2.81
N PRO A 21 -9.91 41.22 3.19
CA PRO A 21 -10.23 41.84 4.48
C PRO A 21 -11.69 42.23 4.64
N ALA A 22 -12.36 42.68 3.57
CA ALA A 22 -13.77 43.04 3.61
C ALA A 22 -14.69 41.81 3.78
N LEU A 23 -14.21 40.62 3.39
CA LEU A 23 -14.82 39.34 3.71
C LEU A 23 -14.39 38.77 5.08
N GLY A 24 -13.66 39.54 5.90
CA GLY A 24 -13.22 39.14 7.24
C GLY A 24 -11.91 38.35 7.28
N MET A 25 -11.22 38.18 6.15
CA MET A 25 -9.93 37.47 6.09
C MET A 25 -8.77 38.46 6.19
N LYS A 26 -8.04 38.44 7.32
CA LYS A 26 -6.82 39.23 7.48
C LYS A 26 -5.66 38.55 6.76
N VAL A 27 -5.21 39.15 5.67
CA VAL A 27 -4.06 38.66 4.88
C VAL A 27 -3.03 39.76 4.65
N ILE A 28 -1.76 39.44 4.91
CA ILE A 28 -0.59 40.29 4.68
C ILE A 28 0.16 39.73 3.47
N LYS A 29 0.45 40.58 2.47
CA LYS A 29 1.13 40.16 1.24
C LYS A 29 2.60 39.79 1.51
N ASN A 30 3.05 38.69 0.93
CA ASN A 30 4.42 38.17 0.96
C ASN A 30 5.02 37.93 2.36
N ARG A 31 4.19 37.68 3.38
CA ARG A 31 4.64 37.24 4.70
C ARG A 31 4.00 35.91 5.11
N HIS A 32 4.76 35.13 5.86
CA HIS A 32 4.29 33.96 6.59
C HIS A 32 3.37 34.43 7.72
N GLN A 33 2.18 33.85 7.80
CA GLN A 33 1.14 34.27 8.74
C GLN A 33 0.13 33.15 9.02
N ALA A 34 -0.82 33.46 9.90
CA ALA A 34 -1.87 32.54 10.27
C ALA A 34 -2.75 32.16 9.06
N CYS A 35 -3.03 30.87 8.89
CA CYS A 35 -3.87 30.40 7.79
C CYS A 35 -5.35 30.71 8.05
N PRO A 36 -6.04 31.45 7.16
CA PRO A 36 -7.47 31.72 7.31
C PRO A 36 -8.35 30.46 7.20
N VAL A 37 -7.83 29.36 6.64
CA VAL A 37 -8.57 28.10 6.42
C VAL A 37 -8.40 27.14 7.61
N CYS A 38 -7.16 26.89 8.06
CA CYS A 38 -6.88 25.89 9.09
C CYS A 38 -6.29 26.45 10.40
N GLY A 39 -6.18 27.77 10.55
CA GLY A 39 -5.78 28.44 11.80
C GLY A 39 -4.32 28.29 12.24
N GLY A 40 -3.45 27.62 11.47
CA GLY A 40 -2.04 27.47 11.89
C GLY A 40 -1.23 28.75 11.74
N ALA A 41 -0.26 28.97 12.63
CA ALA A 41 0.29 30.30 12.95
C ALA A 41 1.16 30.99 11.87
N ASP A 42 1.92 30.25 11.05
CA ASP A 42 2.93 30.82 10.14
C ASP A 42 2.99 30.16 8.74
N ARG A 43 2.13 29.17 8.50
CA ARG A 43 2.20 28.29 7.32
C ARG A 43 1.47 28.80 6.09
N PHE A 44 0.85 29.98 6.16
CA PHE A 44 0.13 30.59 5.04
C PHE A 44 0.88 31.79 4.49
N ARG A 45 0.92 31.91 3.16
CA ARG A 45 1.49 33.03 2.43
C ARG A 45 0.53 33.48 1.34
N PHE A 46 0.18 34.75 1.36
CA PHE A 46 -0.58 35.40 0.29
C PHE A 46 0.42 36.12 -0.63
N ASP A 47 0.58 35.67 -1.87
CA ASP A 47 1.58 36.22 -2.80
C ASP A 47 0.96 37.05 -3.93
N ASP A 48 -0.34 36.88 -4.21
CA ASP A 48 -1.14 37.71 -5.11
C ASP A 48 -0.43 37.98 -6.45
N LYS A 49 0.07 36.90 -7.04
CA LYS A 49 0.72 36.90 -8.35
C LYS A 49 -0.31 37.24 -9.41
N GLU A 50 0.11 38.10 -10.33
CA GLU A 50 -0.72 38.56 -11.46
C GLU A 50 -2.04 39.21 -11.00
N GLY A 51 -2.12 39.67 -9.75
CA GLY A 51 -3.34 40.22 -9.17
C GLY A 51 -4.46 39.19 -8.97
N ARG A 52 -4.19 37.88 -9.07
CA ARG A 52 -5.23 36.83 -8.97
C ARG A 52 -5.57 36.45 -7.53
N GLY A 53 -4.99 37.10 -6.53
CA GLY A 53 -5.19 36.75 -5.12
C GLY A 53 -4.58 35.40 -4.75
N THR A 54 -3.50 35.00 -5.44
CA THR A 54 -2.87 33.71 -5.20
C THR A 54 -2.32 33.59 -3.78
N TRP A 55 -2.37 32.37 -3.27
CA TRP A 55 -1.92 32.03 -1.94
C TRP A 55 -1.43 30.59 -1.90
N PHE A 56 -0.65 30.28 -0.86
CA PHE A 56 -0.15 28.96 -0.58
C PHE A 56 -0.13 28.71 0.93
N CYS A 57 -0.51 27.50 1.31
CA CYS A 57 -0.39 26.97 2.66
C CYS A 57 0.20 25.56 2.62
N ASN A 58 1.20 25.29 3.47
CA ASN A 58 1.83 23.97 3.57
C ASN A 58 0.86 22.82 3.90
N GLN A 59 -0.30 23.11 4.48
CA GLN A 59 -1.32 22.10 4.82
C GLN A 59 -2.55 22.18 3.92
N CYS A 60 -3.00 23.39 3.56
CA CYS A 60 -4.25 23.56 2.81
C CYS A 60 -4.05 23.60 1.28
N GLY A 61 -2.81 23.52 0.79
CA GLY A 61 -2.46 23.64 -0.62
C GLY A 61 -2.39 25.09 -1.11
N ALA A 62 -2.52 25.30 -2.41
CA ALA A 62 -2.54 26.61 -3.07
C ALA A 62 -3.86 26.87 -3.80
N GLY A 63 -4.13 28.13 -4.12
CA GLY A 63 -5.26 28.54 -4.93
C GLY A 63 -5.17 30.02 -5.31
N ASP A 64 -6.16 30.48 -6.06
CA ASP A 64 -6.41 31.91 -6.29
C ASP A 64 -7.33 32.49 -5.20
N GLY A 65 -7.66 33.78 -5.32
CA GLY A 65 -8.47 34.47 -4.33
C GLY A 65 -9.87 33.89 -4.20
N LEU A 66 -10.49 33.45 -5.29
CA LEU A 66 -11.81 32.85 -5.26
C LEU A 66 -11.77 31.49 -4.56
N LYS A 67 -10.74 30.69 -4.85
CA LYS A 67 -10.52 29.40 -4.20
C LYS A 67 -10.24 29.55 -2.70
N LEU A 68 -9.63 30.66 -2.27
CA LEU A 68 -9.49 30.98 -0.85
C LEU A 68 -10.86 31.18 -0.20
N VAL A 69 -11.75 31.96 -0.84
CA VAL A 69 -13.11 32.21 -0.34
C VAL A 69 -13.90 30.90 -0.23
N GLU A 70 -13.85 30.04 -1.25
CA GLU A 70 -14.47 28.71 -1.18
C GLU A 70 -14.01 27.92 0.05
N LYS A 71 -12.69 27.88 0.29
CA LYS A 71 -12.11 27.09 1.38
C LYS A 71 -12.36 27.66 2.77
N VAL A 72 -12.32 28.99 2.92
CA VAL A 72 -12.55 29.63 4.22
C VAL A 72 -14.01 29.50 4.66
N PHE A 73 -14.95 29.62 3.72
CA PHE A 73 -16.38 29.56 4.04
C PHE A 73 -17.01 28.17 3.85
N GLY A 74 -16.30 27.20 3.25
CA GLY A 74 -16.82 25.86 2.98
C GLY A 74 -17.97 25.85 1.96
N ILE A 75 -17.91 26.71 0.95
CA ILE A 75 -19.00 26.94 -0.03
C ILE A 75 -18.56 26.64 -1.47
N SER A 76 -19.53 26.50 -2.37
CA SER A 76 -19.27 26.28 -3.80
C SER A 76 -18.68 27.52 -4.49
N ALA A 77 -18.05 27.34 -5.64
CA ALA A 77 -17.47 28.43 -6.44
C ALA A 77 -18.52 29.50 -6.83
N SER A 78 -19.77 29.10 -7.09
CA SER A 78 -20.85 30.05 -7.42
C SER A 78 -21.28 30.89 -6.22
N GLU A 79 -21.30 30.30 -5.02
CA GLU A 79 -21.63 31.02 -3.78
C GLU A 79 -20.47 31.93 -3.35
N ALA A 80 -19.23 31.47 -3.52
CA ALA A 80 -18.02 32.27 -3.32
C ALA A 80 -18.01 33.48 -4.25
N ALA A 81 -18.35 33.30 -5.53
CA ALA A 81 -18.50 34.39 -6.48
C ALA A 81 -19.62 35.36 -6.04
N GLY A 82 -20.74 34.86 -5.53
CA GLY A 82 -21.79 35.69 -4.94
C GLY A 82 -21.31 36.56 -3.77
N LYS A 83 -20.53 36.00 -2.84
CA LYS A 83 -19.93 36.74 -1.72
C LYS A 83 -18.90 37.77 -2.18
N VAL A 84 -18.03 37.42 -3.12
CA VAL A 84 -17.06 38.36 -3.70
C VAL A 84 -17.79 39.51 -4.38
N ASN A 85 -18.81 39.21 -5.19
CA ASN A 85 -19.59 40.22 -5.91
C ASN A 85 -20.33 41.19 -4.97
N ALA A 86 -20.83 40.70 -3.84
CA ALA A 86 -21.47 41.54 -2.82
C ALA A 86 -20.53 42.58 -2.20
N VAL A 87 -19.22 42.30 -2.21
CA VAL A 87 -18.18 43.17 -1.66
C VAL A 87 -17.51 44.04 -2.73
N THR A 88 -17.51 43.62 -3.99
CA THR A 88 -16.84 44.34 -5.10
C THR A 88 -17.69 45.40 -5.81
N GLY A 89 -18.96 45.60 -5.42
CA GLY A 89 -19.96 46.40 -6.13
C GLY A 89 -19.44 47.62 -6.91
N HIS A 90 -19.69 47.61 -8.23
CA HIS A 90 -19.32 48.63 -9.24
C HIS A 90 -17.87 49.15 -9.23
N LEU A 91 -16.90 48.41 -8.69
CA LEU A 91 -15.49 48.74 -8.89
C LEU A 91 -15.19 48.68 -10.40
N PRO A 92 -14.70 49.77 -11.02
CA PRO A 92 -14.25 49.74 -12.39
C PRO A 92 -13.05 48.79 -12.49
N PRO A 93 -12.94 47.97 -13.56
CA PRO A 93 -11.74 47.18 -13.79
C PRO A 93 -10.52 48.09 -13.76
N VAL A 94 -9.46 47.68 -13.05
CA VAL A 94 -8.21 48.45 -12.98
C VAL A 94 -7.73 48.75 -14.40
N ALA A 95 -7.46 50.03 -14.69
CA ALA A 95 -6.96 50.45 -15.99
C ALA A 95 -5.66 49.69 -16.36
N PRO A 96 -5.47 49.34 -17.65
CA PRO A 96 -4.29 48.58 -18.14
C PRO A 96 -2.93 49.18 -17.73
N GLU A 97 -2.90 50.47 -17.43
CA GLU A 97 -1.72 51.25 -17.04
C GLU A 97 -1.13 50.83 -15.68
N VAL A 98 -1.95 50.30 -14.76
CA VAL A 98 -1.46 49.79 -13.45
C VAL A 98 -0.97 48.34 -13.57
N MET A 99 -1.49 47.57 -14.54
CA MET A 99 -0.92 46.27 -14.92
C MET A 99 0.46 46.43 -15.58
N ALA A 100 0.62 47.47 -16.43
CA ALA A 100 1.88 47.80 -17.06
C ALA A 100 3.00 48.18 -16.07
N ALA A 101 2.68 48.77 -14.91
CA ALA A 101 3.67 49.10 -13.88
C ALA A 101 4.18 47.87 -13.10
N ALA A 102 3.36 46.83 -12.95
CA ALA A 102 3.77 45.53 -12.40
C ALA A 102 4.56 44.70 -13.43
N ASP A 103 4.19 44.78 -14.72
CA ASP A 103 4.91 44.17 -15.83
C ASP A 103 6.27 44.85 -16.10
N ALA A 104 6.37 46.17 -15.97
CA ALA A 104 7.63 46.91 -16.14
C ALA A 104 8.69 46.54 -15.09
N GLY A 105 8.27 46.26 -13.85
CA GLY A 105 9.15 45.72 -12.81
C GLY A 105 9.72 44.34 -13.16
N THR A 106 8.88 43.47 -13.73
CA THR A 106 9.34 42.15 -14.20
C THR A 106 10.18 42.20 -15.48
N GLU A 107 9.91 43.16 -16.38
CA GLU A 107 10.65 43.30 -17.64
C GLU A 107 12.05 43.91 -17.42
N ALA A 108 12.16 44.91 -16.54
CA ALA A 108 13.46 45.45 -16.13
C ALA A 108 14.32 44.40 -15.42
N GLU A 109 13.72 43.61 -14.52
CA GLU A 109 14.40 42.49 -13.86
C GLU A 109 14.82 41.39 -14.86
N ARG A 110 13.97 41.05 -15.85
CA ARG A 110 14.31 40.09 -16.91
C ARG A 110 15.47 40.59 -17.77
N LYS A 111 15.44 41.85 -18.21
CA LYS A 111 16.54 42.46 -18.97
C LYS A 111 17.84 42.48 -18.17
N ALA A 112 17.77 42.84 -16.89
CA ALA A 112 18.94 42.83 -16.00
C ALA A 112 19.51 41.40 -15.81
N ALA A 113 18.64 40.40 -15.66
CA ALA A 113 19.03 39.01 -15.55
C ALA A 113 19.62 38.44 -16.85
N ALA A 114 19.05 38.79 -18.01
CA ALA A 114 19.60 38.43 -19.32
C ALA A 114 20.98 39.06 -19.54
N ALA A 115 21.16 40.35 -19.23
CA ALA A 115 22.45 41.01 -19.30
C ALA A 115 23.48 40.42 -18.30
N LEU A 116 23.03 39.97 -17.13
CA LEU A 116 23.88 39.22 -16.19
C LEU A 116 24.23 37.83 -16.74
N ALA A 117 23.30 37.13 -17.39
CA ALA A 117 23.54 35.84 -18.02
C ALA A 117 24.63 35.94 -19.09
N VAL A 118 24.58 36.95 -19.96
CA VAL A 118 25.61 37.21 -20.98
C VAL A 118 26.99 37.39 -20.32
N ARG A 119 27.10 38.28 -19.33
CA ARG A 119 28.36 38.56 -18.62
C ARG A 119 28.93 37.34 -17.89
N LEU A 120 28.07 36.47 -17.36
CA LEU A 120 28.51 35.23 -16.72
C LEU A 120 28.91 34.18 -17.75
N LEU A 121 28.20 34.09 -18.88
CA LEU A 121 28.50 33.17 -19.96
C LEU A 121 29.88 33.46 -20.59
N GLU A 122 30.24 34.73 -20.75
CA GLU A 122 31.60 35.16 -21.16
C GLU A 122 32.69 34.69 -20.17
N LYS A 123 32.32 34.46 -18.91
CA LYS A 123 33.17 33.89 -17.85
C LYS A 123 32.95 32.40 -17.67
N THR A 124 32.56 31.71 -18.73
CA THR A 124 32.55 30.24 -18.77
C THR A 124 33.57 29.72 -19.77
N ARG A 125 33.98 28.47 -19.60
CA ARG A 125 34.76 27.72 -20.59
C ARG A 125 34.24 26.29 -20.71
N PRO A 126 34.30 25.68 -21.89
CA PRO A 126 34.13 24.24 -22.04
C PRO A 126 35.16 23.50 -21.17
N ALA A 127 34.70 22.54 -20.38
CA ALA A 127 35.56 21.65 -19.61
C ALA A 127 34.88 20.30 -19.33
N THR A 128 35.70 19.28 -19.09
CA THR A 128 35.31 17.96 -18.59
C THR A 128 35.67 17.81 -17.11
N GLY A 129 35.25 16.73 -16.47
CA GLY A 129 35.70 16.38 -15.11
C GLY A 129 35.15 17.25 -13.98
N ASN A 130 34.09 18.03 -14.21
CA ASN A 130 33.45 18.78 -13.12
C ASN A 130 32.81 17.82 -12.10
N ALA A 131 32.76 18.23 -10.84
CA ALA A 131 32.33 17.37 -9.74
C ALA A 131 30.89 16.86 -9.88
N TYR A 132 29.97 17.71 -10.37
CA TYR A 132 28.56 17.36 -10.52
C TYR A 132 28.34 16.27 -11.59
N LEU A 133 28.83 16.48 -12.82
CA LEU A 133 28.69 15.52 -13.90
C LEU A 133 29.49 14.24 -13.64
N THR A 134 30.67 14.34 -13.01
CA THR A 134 31.43 13.16 -12.58
C THR A 134 30.61 12.27 -11.64
N ARG A 135 29.91 12.84 -10.66
CA ARG A 135 29.01 12.09 -9.77
C ARG A 135 27.81 11.48 -10.51
N LYS A 136 27.32 12.16 -11.54
CA LYS A 136 26.25 11.69 -12.42
C LYS A 136 26.76 10.74 -13.53
N GLY A 137 27.99 10.23 -13.44
CA GLY A 137 28.53 9.24 -14.38
C GLY A 137 29.04 9.81 -15.72
N PHE A 138 29.13 11.14 -15.86
CA PHE A 138 29.50 11.85 -17.08
C PHE A 138 30.84 12.60 -16.95
N ALA A 139 31.85 11.98 -16.35
CA ALA A 139 33.15 12.63 -16.15
C ALA A 139 33.80 13.13 -17.45
N GLY A 140 33.65 12.38 -18.55
CA GLY A 140 34.18 12.75 -19.87
C GLY A 140 33.29 13.71 -20.67
N ARG A 141 32.11 14.11 -20.16
CA ARG A 141 31.21 14.99 -20.91
C ARG A 141 31.66 16.44 -20.78
N GLU A 142 31.96 17.05 -21.92
CA GLU A 142 32.25 18.47 -21.99
C GLU A 142 30.98 19.29 -21.72
N CYS A 143 31.10 20.35 -20.92
CA CYS A 143 30.04 21.32 -20.66
C CYS A 143 30.65 22.68 -20.29
N LEU A 144 29.82 23.73 -20.27
CA LEU A 144 30.26 25.05 -19.82
C LEU A 144 30.42 25.05 -18.29
N THR A 145 31.59 25.50 -17.83
CA THR A 145 31.92 25.65 -16.41
C THR A 145 32.35 27.08 -16.13
N LEU A 146 32.01 27.58 -14.94
CA LEU A 146 32.42 28.90 -14.50
C LEU A 146 33.94 29.00 -14.37
N THR A 147 34.52 30.14 -14.76
CA THR A 147 35.94 30.46 -14.49
C THR A 147 36.11 31.29 -13.21
N THR A 148 35.00 31.84 -12.68
CA THR A 148 34.98 32.70 -11.49
C THR A 148 33.79 32.38 -10.60
N SER A 149 33.88 32.70 -9.32
CA SER A 149 32.79 32.44 -8.37
C SER A 149 31.60 33.40 -8.56
N HIS A 150 30.39 32.91 -8.33
CA HIS A 150 29.15 33.68 -8.37
C HIS A 150 28.19 33.26 -7.25
N LYS A 151 27.31 34.16 -6.80
CA LYS A 151 26.31 33.85 -5.77
C LYS A 151 24.92 34.27 -6.24
N THR A 152 23.97 33.33 -6.25
CA THR A 152 22.57 33.59 -6.59
C THR A 152 21.66 32.69 -5.76
N GLY A 153 20.47 33.19 -5.40
CA GLY A 153 19.47 32.40 -4.68
C GLY A 153 19.96 31.80 -3.35
N GLY A 154 20.88 32.49 -2.66
CA GLY A 154 21.48 32.03 -1.41
C GLY A 154 22.61 31.00 -1.55
N VAL A 155 22.91 30.53 -2.77
CA VAL A 155 23.91 29.49 -3.06
C VAL A 155 25.14 30.12 -3.70
N ALA A 156 26.33 29.67 -3.29
CA ALA A 156 27.61 30.07 -3.88
C ALA A 156 28.08 29.01 -4.89
N TYR A 157 28.54 29.49 -6.04
CA TYR A 157 29.07 28.72 -7.15
C TYR A 157 30.53 29.12 -7.35
N ARG A 158 31.41 28.16 -7.58
CA ARG A 158 32.86 28.32 -7.69
C ARG A 158 33.33 28.11 -9.13
N ALA A 159 34.58 28.47 -9.40
CA ALA A 159 35.22 28.07 -10.64
C ALA A 159 35.20 26.53 -10.78
N GLY A 160 34.82 26.04 -11.96
CA GLY A 160 34.60 24.61 -12.24
C GLY A 160 33.16 24.13 -12.08
N ASP A 161 32.26 24.91 -11.48
CA ASP A 161 30.83 24.58 -11.40
C ASP A 161 30.13 24.76 -12.75
N VAL A 162 29.07 23.98 -12.99
CA VAL A 162 28.40 23.89 -14.30
C VAL A 162 27.48 25.10 -14.53
N ALA A 163 27.51 25.61 -15.75
CA ALA A 163 26.62 26.66 -16.24
C ALA A 163 25.80 26.14 -17.43
N VAL A 164 24.48 26.31 -17.38
CA VAL A 164 23.52 25.84 -18.39
C VAL A 164 22.76 27.05 -18.95
N PRO A 165 23.11 27.54 -20.16
CA PRO A 165 22.48 28.71 -20.76
C PRO A 165 21.04 28.41 -21.21
N LEU A 166 20.15 29.39 -21.03
CA LEU A 166 18.73 29.28 -21.35
C LEU A 166 18.35 30.29 -22.43
N TYR A 167 17.78 29.77 -23.49
CA TYR A 167 17.36 30.53 -24.66
C TYR A 167 15.84 30.54 -24.77
N ASP A 168 15.29 31.65 -25.20
CA ASP A 168 13.87 31.76 -25.53
C ASP A 168 13.57 31.21 -26.94
N GLU A 169 12.32 31.38 -27.39
CA GLU A 169 11.89 30.94 -28.72
C GLU A 169 12.60 31.66 -29.88
N SER A 170 13.18 32.83 -29.65
CA SER A 170 13.93 33.56 -30.68
C SER A 170 15.40 33.12 -30.76
N GLY A 171 15.85 32.28 -29.81
CA GLY A 171 17.27 31.91 -29.67
C GLY A 171 18.09 32.93 -28.88
N THR A 172 17.44 33.87 -28.20
CA THR A 172 18.12 34.88 -27.37
C THR A 172 18.44 34.32 -26.00
N LEU A 173 19.65 34.56 -25.48
CA LEU A 173 20.01 34.17 -24.11
C LEU A 173 19.23 35.04 -23.11
N VAL A 174 18.30 34.42 -22.39
CA VAL A 174 17.41 35.14 -21.45
C VAL A 174 17.75 34.85 -19.99
N ASN A 175 18.46 33.76 -19.71
CA ASN A 175 18.83 33.36 -18.35
C ASN A 175 19.96 32.30 -18.33
N LEU A 176 20.45 31.97 -17.13
CA LEU A 176 21.50 30.98 -16.89
C LEU A 176 21.13 30.14 -15.65
N GLN A 177 21.21 28.82 -15.73
CA GLN A 177 21.18 27.94 -14.54
C GLN A 177 22.61 27.58 -14.14
N LEU A 178 22.89 27.67 -12.84
CA LEU A 178 24.15 27.23 -12.25
C LEU A 178 23.94 25.98 -11.40
N ILE A 179 24.87 25.04 -11.47
CA ILE A 179 24.86 23.78 -10.71
C ILE A 179 26.22 23.61 -10.05
N ASN A 180 26.24 23.59 -8.71
CA ASN A 180 27.48 23.46 -7.96
C ASN A 180 27.90 22.00 -7.78
N ALA A 181 29.08 21.79 -7.21
CA ALA A 181 29.60 20.47 -6.86
C ALA A 181 28.60 19.62 -6.06
N GLU A 182 27.86 20.18 -5.09
CA GLU A 182 26.86 19.44 -4.31
C GLU A 182 25.58 19.09 -5.10
N GLY A 183 25.38 19.68 -6.28
CA GLY A 183 24.20 19.50 -7.11
C GLY A 183 23.08 20.51 -6.84
N LEU A 184 23.36 21.59 -6.10
CA LEU A 184 22.40 22.67 -5.85
C LEU A 184 22.23 23.53 -7.11
N LYS A 185 21.00 23.56 -7.64
CA LYS A 185 20.64 24.22 -8.90
C LYS A 185 19.90 25.52 -8.63
N ARG A 186 20.35 26.63 -9.23
CA ARG A 186 19.65 27.94 -9.19
C ARG A 186 19.74 28.64 -10.54
N THR A 187 18.66 29.29 -10.94
CA THR A 187 18.66 30.26 -12.04
C THR A 187 19.02 31.65 -11.53
N LEU A 188 19.35 32.58 -12.43
CA LEU A 188 19.53 33.98 -12.04
C LEU A 188 18.18 34.57 -11.60
N LYS A 189 18.21 35.33 -10.49
CA LYS A 189 17.02 35.98 -9.93
C LYS A 189 16.45 36.97 -10.95
N GLY A 190 15.14 36.93 -11.16
CA GLY A 190 14.43 37.79 -12.11
C GLY A 190 14.49 37.33 -13.57
N GLY A 191 15.34 36.35 -13.91
CA GLY A 191 15.47 35.85 -15.28
C GLY A 191 14.29 34.97 -15.71
N GLN A 192 14.02 34.98 -17.01
CA GLN A 192 12.97 34.15 -17.61
C GLN A 192 13.32 32.66 -17.50
N VAL A 193 12.33 31.83 -17.18
CA VAL A 193 12.44 30.36 -17.19
C VAL A 193 11.30 29.75 -18.00
N LYS A 194 10.07 30.26 -17.81
CA LYS A 194 8.90 29.84 -18.57
C LYS A 194 9.13 30.05 -20.07
N GLY A 195 9.02 28.99 -20.85
CA GLY A 195 9.24 29.02 -22.30
C GLY A 195 10.70 29.14 -22.74
N ALA A 196 11.65 29.18 -21.79
CA ALA A 196 13.07 29.13 -22.09
C ALA A 196 13.63 27.73 -21.85
N CYS A 197 14.63 27.33 -22.64
CA CYS A 197 15.28 26.02 -22.52
C CYS A 197 16.76 26.06 -22.87
N HIS A 198 17.48 25.03 -22.44
CA HIS A 198 18.77 24.67 -23.04
C HIS A 198 18.53 23.60 -24.11
N LEU A 199 19.25 23.65 -25.23
CA LEU A 199 19.13 22.67 -26.30
C LEU A 199 20.41 21.83 -26.38
N ILE A 200 20.25 20.51 -26.41
CA ILE A 200 21.32 19.56 -26.69
C ILE A 200 21.04 18.97 -28.07
N ASP A 201 21.85 19.37 -29.05
CA ASP A 201 21.66 18.95 -30.44
C ASP A 201 22.04 17.49 -30.67
N GLY A 202 21.12 16.73 -31.26
CA GLY A 202 21.37 15.37 -31.73
C GLY A 202 22.20 15.35 -33.01
N GLN A 203 23.01 14.30 -33.19
CA GLN A 203 23.76 14.09 -34.44
C GLN A 203 22.86 13.65 -35.61
N LYS A 204 21.61 13.25 -35.32
CA LYS A 204 20.60 12.86 -36.32
C LYS A 204 19.70 14.06 -36.64
N GLN A 205 20.10 14.88 -37.61
CA GLN A 205 19.29 16.03 -38.07
C GLN A 205 17.96 15.64 -38.75
N ALA A 206 17.76 14.37 -39.08
CA ALA A 206 16.50 13.82 -39.63
C ALA A 206 15.59 13.21 -38.54
N GLY A 207 15.48 13.86 -37.38
CA GLY A 207 14.79 13.32 -36.21
C GLY A 207 13.26 13.35 -36.32
N LYS A 208 12.62 12.19 -36.46
CA LYS A 208 11.17 12.03 -36.24
C LYS A 208 10.75 12.32 -34.77
N ARG A 209 11.70 12.60 -33.87
CA ARG A 209 11.49 12.70 -32.42
C ARG A 209 12.21 13.90 -31.82
N LEU A 210 11.57 14.54 -30.84
CA LEU A 210 12.13 15.62 -30.03
C LEU A 210 11.85 15.33 -28.56
N TRP A 211 12.90 15.34 -27.75
CA TRP A 211 12.79 15.10 -26.31
C TRP A 211 12.70 16.39 -25.53
N ILE A 212 11.91 16.38 -24.47
CA ILE A 212 11.88 17.42 -23.45
C ILE A 212 12.17 16.75 -22.12
N ALA A 213 13.31 17.06 -21.52
CA ALA A 213 13.74 16.49 -20.25
C ALA A 213 13.56 17.49 -19.11
N GLU A 214 13.11 16.99 -17.95
CA GLU A 214 12.86 17.82 -16.77
C GLU A 214 14.13 18.53 -16.28
N GLY A 215 15.27 17.84 -16.21
CA GLY A 215 16.54 18.39 -15.72
C GLY A 215 17.73 18.16 -16.65
N TYR A 216 18.84 18.86 -16.38
CA TYR A 216 20.05 18.78 -17.22
C TYR A 216 20.70 17.39 -17.23
N ALA A 217 20.79 16.69 -16.09
CA ALA A 217 21.33 15.32 -16.06
C ALA A 217 20.42 14.34 -16.80
N THR A 218 19.09 14.44 -16.60
CA THR A 218 18.07 13.69 -17.35
C THR A 218 18.25 13.89 -18.85
N ALA A 219 18.44 15.14 -19.29
CA ALA A 219 18.64 15.47 -20.69
C ALA A 219 19.91 14.86 -21.27
N LEU A 220 21.03 14.96 -20.55
CA LEU A 220 22.30 14.35 -20.94
C LEU A 220 22.18 12.83 -21.04
N THR A 221 21.51 12.19 -20.09
CA THR A 221 21.27 10.74 -20.13
C THR A 221 20.43 10.33 -21.33
N VAL A 222 19.30 11.00 -21.58
CA VAL A 222 18.46 10.69 -22.74
C VAL A 222 19.25 10.89 -24.03
N HIS A 223 19.99 11.99 -24.15
CA HIS A 223 20.82 12.28 -25.32
C HIS A 223 21.92 11.22 -25.50
N HIS A 224 22.63 10.82 -24.44
CA HIS A 224 23.65 9.77 -24.48
C HIS A 224 23.08 8.40 -24.94
N LEU A 225 21.87 8.06 -24.49
CA LEU A 225 21.24 6.78 -24.81
C LEU A 225 20.52 6.75 -26.17
N THR A 226 20.17 7.89 -26.75
CA THR A 226 19.39 7.97 -27.99
C THR A 226 20.15 8.61 -29.16
N GLY A 227 21.08 9.52 -28.87
CA GLY A 227 21.72 10.40 -29.84
C GLY A 227 20.79 11.48 -30.42
N GLU A 228 19.58 11.63 -29.87
CA GLU A 228 18.54 12.53 -30.36
C GLU A 228 18.60 13.91 -29.69
N THR A 229 17.90 14.89 -30.28
CA THR A 229 17.83 16.25 -29.76
C THR A 229 16.97 16.32 -28.50
N VAL A 230 17.47 17.01 -27.47
CA VAL A 230 16.80 17.14 -26.18
C VAL A 230 16.74 18.60 -25.73
N MET A 231 15.52 19.09 -25.46
CA MET A 231 15.26 20.36 -24.79
C MET A 231 15.26 20.16 -23.28
N VAL A 232 15.96 21.02 -22.55
CA VAL A 232 16.04 20.96 -21.08
C VAL A 232 15.08 21.97 -20.46
N ALA A 233 14.07 21.47 -19.75
CA ALA A 233 13.02 22.27 -19.12
C ALA A 233 13.42 22.91 -17.78
N LEU A 234 14.44 22.34 -17.12
CA LEU A 234 14.95 22.66 -15.79
C LEU A 234 14.04 22.32 -14.60
N SER A 235 12.73 22.20 -14.81
CA SER A 235 11.77 21.78 -13.78
C SER A 235 10.46 21.29 -14.39
N SER A 236 9.74 20.44 -13.67
CA SER A 236 8.42 19.93 -14.07
C SER A 236 7.38 21.01 -14.39
N VAL A 237 7.51 22.21 -13.80
CA VAL A 237 6.55 23.32 -14.03
C VAL A 237 6.71 23.94 -15.42
N ASN A 238 7.91 23.86 -16.03
CA ASN A 238 8.18 24.41 -17.36
C ASN A 238 7.87 23.40 -18.49
N LEU A 239 7.66 22.12 -18.16
CA LEU A 239 7.36 21.07 -19.15
C LEU A 239 6.18 21.44 -20.05
N LEU A 240 5.08 21.94 -19.48
CA LEU A 240 3.89 22.31 -20.24
C LEU A 240 4.15 23.46 -21.23
N SER A 241 4.92 24.46 -20.80
CA SER A 241 5.23 25.61 -21.65
C SER A 241 6.14 25.20 -22.81
N LEU A 242 7.16 24.38 -22.55
CA LEU A 242 8.03 23.88 -23.61
C LEU A 242 7.36 22.86 -24.52
N ALA A 243 6.48 22.00 -23.99
CA ALA A 243 5.73 21.04 -24.79
C ALA A 243 4.86 21.74 -25.84
N SER A 244 4.18 22.82 -25.44
CA SER A 244 3.37 23.65 -26.35
C SER A 244 4.24 24.31 -27.43
N LEU A 245 5.37 24.91 -27.02
CA LEU A 245 6.32 25.54 -27.95
C LEU A 245 6.94 24.54 -28.93
N ALA A 246 7.33 23.36 -28.43
CA ALA A 246 7.91 22.29 -29.22
C ALA A 246 6.93 21.80 -30.29
N ARG A 247 5.64 21.65 -29.96
CA ARG A 247 4.60 21.25 -30.94
C ARG A 247 4.39 22.32 -32.00
N GLN A 248 4.39 23.59 -31.62
CA GLN A 248 4.25 24.69 -32.57
C GLN A 248 5.42 24.74 -33.57
N LYS A 249 6.67 24.58 -33.09
CA LYS A 249 7.87 24.64 -33.93
C LYS A 249 8.13 23.35 -34.73
N HIS A 250 7.77 22.20 -34.16
CA HIS A 250 8.06 20.89 -34.73
C HIS A 250 6.77 20.06 -34.87
N PRO A 251 5.81 20.48 -35.71
CA PRO A 251 4.49 19.84 -35.81
C PRO A 251 4.57 18.38 -36.24
N ALA A 252 5.58 18.00 -37.03
CA ALA A 252 5.77 16.64 -37.53
C ALA A 252 6.59 15.72 -36.61
N CYS A 253 7.18 16.24 -35.52
CA CYS A 253 7.97 15.43 -34.60
C CYS A 253 7.07 14.73 -33.57
N GLN A 254 7.41 13.50 -33.21
CA GLN A 254 6.91 12.85 -32.00
C GLN A 254 7.61 13.49 -30.80
N ILE A 255 6.84 14.18 -29.94
CA ILE A 255 7.36 14.85 -28.75
C ILE A 255 7.34 13.88 -27.58
N ILE A 256 8.46 13.75 -26.89
CA ILE A 256 8.61 12.84 -25.77
C ILE A 256 9.07 13.59 -24.53
N LEU A 257 8.36 13.40 -23.42
CA LEU A 257 8.63 14.04 -22.16
C LEU A 257 9.36 13.06 -21.26
N ALA A 258 10.68 13.23 -21.12
CA ALA A 258 11.51 12.49 -20.18
C ALA A 258 11.39 13.15 -18.80
N ALA A 259 10.45 12.65 -18.01
CA ALA A 259 10.14 13.17 -16.69
C ALA A 259 10.71 12.28 -15.58
N ASP A 260 10.86 12.86 -14.40
CA ASP A 260 11.32 12.14 -13.22
C ASP A 260 10.15 11.31 -12.63
N ARG A 261 10.47 10.19 -11.98
CA ARG A 261 9.50 9.34 -11.29
C ARG A 261 9.55 9.63 -9.79
N ASP A 262 8.72 10.56 -9.35
CA ASP A 262 8.62 10.94 -7.94
C ASP A 262 7.76 9.96 -7.13
N LEU A 263 8.07 9.80 -5.85
CA LEU A 263 7.24 8.99 -4.92
C LEU A 263 5.83 9.57 -4.74
N ASN A 264 5.69 10.89 -4.85
CA ASN A 264 4.43 11.60 -4.65
C ASN A 264 3.61 11.77 -5.94
N GLY A 265 4.15 11.42 -7.11
CA GLY A 265 3.45 11.51 -8.39
C GLY A 265 3.44 12.89 -9.06
N ASP A 266 4.10 13.91 -8.50
CA ASP A 266 4.02 15.29 -9.01
C ASP A 266 4.65 15.44 -10.41
N GLY A 267 5.87 14.93 -10.60
CA GLY A 267 6.57 14.94 -11.89
C GLY A 267 5.75 14.21 -12.96
N GLN A 268 5.22 13.03 -12.63
CA GLN A 268 4.38 12.22 -13.51
C GLN A 268 3.11 12.97 -13.93
N THR A 269 2.43 13.62 -12.99
CA THR A 269 1.18 14.35 -13.25
C THR A 269 1.43 15.55 -14.18
N LYS A 270 2.49 16.31 -13.93
CA LYS A 270 2.85 17.46 -14.77
C LYS A 270 3.31 17.03 -16.16
N ALA A 271 4.07 15.95 -16.25
CA ALA A 271 4.48 15.38 -17.53
C ALA A 271 3.27 14.87 -18.33
N ALA A 272 2.31 14.21 -17.69
CA ALA A 272 1.09 13.75 -18.34
C ALA A 272 0.26 14.94 -18.89
N ALA A 273 0.13 16.01 -18.10
CA ALA A 273 -0.56 17.23 -18.54
C ALA A 273 0.16 17.90 -19.73
N ALA A 274 1.49 17.96 -19.69
CA ALA A 274 2.29 18.52 -20.77
C ALA A 274 2.26 17.66 -22.05
N ALA A 275 2.28 16.33 -21.91
CA ALA A 275 2.13 15.39 -23.02
C ALA A 275 0.75 15.52 -23.68
N ALA A 276 -0.33 15.61 -22.89
CA ALA A 276 -1.67 15.81 -23.42
C ALA A 276 -1.80 17.11 -24.22
N ALA A 277 -1.15 18.19 -23.76
CA ALA A 277 -1.18 19.50 -24.44
C ALA A 277 -0.41 19.52 -25.78
N CYS A 278 0.51 18.58 -26.00
CA CYS A 278 1.34 18.54 -27.20
C CYS A 278 1.17 17.26 -28.03
N GLU A 279 0.18 16.41 -27.73
CA GLU A 279 0.04 15.07 -28.33
C GLU A 279 1.36 14.28 -28.25
N GLY A 280 2.01 14.37 -27.08
CA GLY A 280 3.30 13.74 -26.79
C GLY A 280 3.17 12.45 -26.00
N VAL A 281 4.31 11.83 -25.73
CA VAL A 281 4.43 10.61 -24.93
C VAL A 281 5.26 10.88 -23.68
N VAL A 282 4.82 10.39 -22.51
CA VAL A 282 5.63 10.47 -21.29
C VAL A 282 6.54 9.25 -21.18
N ALA A 283 7.83 9.48 -20.95
CA ALA A 283 8.81 8.47 -20.65
C ALA A 283 9.29 8.63 -19.21
N LEU A 284 8.99 7.64 -18.35
CA LEU A 284 9.41 7.60 -16.95
C LEU A 284 10.52 6.56 -16.73
N PRO A 285 11.51 6.84 -15.86
CA PRO A 285 12.54 5.87 -15.54
C PRO A 285 11.96 4.59 -14.93
N PRO A 286 12.65 3.44 -15.06
CA PRO A 286 12.26 2.16 -14.47
C PRO A 286 12.53 2.08 -12.95
N VAL A 287 12.94 3.19 -12.34
CA VAL A 287 13.22 3.35 -10.90
C VAL A 287 12.55 4.65 -10.43
N PHE A 288 12.39 4.83 -9.12
CA PHE A 288 12.10 6.16 -8.57
C PHE A 288 13.33 7.06 -8.67
N GLY A 289 13.14 8.33 -9.02
CA GLY A 289 14.21 9.28 -9.34
C GLY A 289 14.24 9.67 -10.81
N ASP A 290 15.40 10.12 -11.28
CA ASP A 290 15.60 10.60 -12.65
C ASP A 290 16.13 9.49 -13.59
N TRP A 291 16.22 9.77 -14.90
CA TRP A 291 16.79 8.82 -15.88
C TRP A 291 18.28 8.54 -15.66
N ASN A 292 19.02 9.46 -15.04
CA ASN A 292 20.42 9.21 -14.69
C ASN A 292 20.54 8.20 -13.55
N ASP A 293 19.68 8.29 -12.53
CA ASP A 293 19.61 7.34 -11.44
C ASP A 293 19.30 5.92 -11.97
N ALA A 294 18.47 5.81 -13.00
CA ALA A 294 18.23 4.53 -13.70
C ALA A 294 19.51 3.94 -14.31
N VAL A 295 20.33 4.75 -14.99
CA VAL A 295 21.63 4.31 -15.55
C VAL A 295 22.58 3.88 -14.43
N MET A 296 22.69 4.69 -13.38
CA MET A 296 23.58 4.42 -12.26
C MET A 296 23.20 3.13 -11.51
N LEU A 297 21.91 2.82 -11.41
CA LEU A 297 21.41 1.64 -10.69
C LEU A 297 21.28 0.38 -11.55
N ARG A 298 20.93 0.50 -12.84
CA ARG A 298 20.55 -0.62 -13.71
C ARG A 298 21.47 -0.80 -14.93
N GLY A 299 22.42 0.10 -15.12
CA GLY A 299 23.32 0.14 -16.27
C GLY A 299 22.68 0.76 -17.51
N GLU A 300 23.53 1.09 -18.49
CA GLU A 300 23.12 1.77 -19.72
C GLU A 300 22.19 0.91 -20.59
N ASP A 301 22.51 -0.36 -20.82
CA ASP A 301 21.75 -1.22 -21.73
C ASP A 301 20.32 -1.46 -21.27
N THR A 302 20.13 -1.73 -19.97
CA THR A 302 18.81 -1.89 -19.37
C THR A 302 17.99 -0.61 -19.49
N THR A 303 18.61 0.53 -19.20
CA THR A 303 17.95 1.84 -19.26
C THR A 303 17.60 2.21 -20.70
N ARG A 304 18.48 1.91 -21.66
CA ARG A 304 18.24 2.11 -23.09
C ARG A 304 17.01 1.30 -23.57
N LYS A 305 16.92 0.03 -23.18
CA LYS A 305 15.73 -0.80 -23.47
C LYS A 305 14.47 -0.22 -22.84
N ALA A 306 14.54 0.26 -21.60
CA ALA A 306 13.41 0.88 -20.91
C ALA A 306 12.93 2.19 -21.59
N ILE A 307 13.86 3.05 -22.02
CA ILE A 307 13.55 4.26 -22.81
C ILE A 307 12.79 3.90 -24.09
N TYR A 308 13.31 2.95 -24.87
CA TYR A 308 12.68 2.58 -26.14
C TYR A 308 11.33 1.87 -25.95
N ALA A 309 11.18 1.09 -24.88
CA ALA A 309 9.90 0.49 -24.52
C ALA A 309 8.85 1.56 -24.14
N ALA A 310 9.25 2.58 -23.36
CA ALA A 310 8.34 3.64 -22.91
C ALA A 310 7.78 4.52 -24.04
N ILE A 311 8.52 4.65 -25.15
CA ILE A 311 8.13 5.51 -26.29
C ILE A 311 7.52 4.74 -27.46
N ARG A 312 7.43 3.40 -27.35
CA ARG A 312 6.80 2.58 -28.36
C ARG A 312 5.30 2.94 -28.38
N PRO A 313 4.73 3.28 -29.55
CA PRO A 313 3.28 3.49 -29.65
C PRO A 313 2.54 2.27 -29.11
N ALA A 314 1.43 2.50 -28.42
CA ALA A 314 0.55 1.41 -28.03
C ALA A 314 0.20 0.60 -29.28
N ALA A 315 0.40 -0.71 -29.24
CA ALA A 315 -0.01 -1.57 -30.33
C ALA A 315 -1.53 -1.40 -30.50
N GLN A 316 -1.97 -1.06 -31.71
CA GLN A 316 -3.40 -1.02 -32.01
C GLN A 316 -3.98 -2.41 -31.77
N SER A 317 -5.18 -2.48 -31.23
CA SER A 317 -5.80 -3.78 -31.02
C SER A 317 -6.03 -4.46 -32.38
N PRO A 318 -5.81 -5.78 -32.50
CA PRO A 318 -6.25 -6.51 -33.68
C PRO A 318 -7.76 -6.34 -33.93
N PHE A 319 -8.56 -6.09 -32.87
CA PHE A 319 -10.00 -5.87 -32.97
C PHE A 319 -10.40 -4.47 -33.49
N ASP A 320 -9.44 -3.56 -33.64
CA ASP A 320 -9.66 -2.22 -34.21
C ASP A 320 -9.26 -2.13 -35.69
N THR A 321 -8.47 -3.10 -36.19
CA THR A 321 -7.85 -3.06 -37.52
C THR A 321 -8.29 -4.18 -38.46
N MET A 322 -8.71 -5.32 -37.91
CA MET A 322 -9.18 -6.49 -38.66
C MET A 322 -10.64 -6.35 -39.12
N SER A 323 -11.00 -7.03 -40.21
CA SER A 323 -12.39 -7.12 -40.67
C SER A 323 -13.18 -8.26 -40.00
N GLU A 324 -14.51 -8.12 -39.98
CA GLU A 324 -15.43 -9.17 -39.50
C GLU A 324 -15.20 -10.51 -40.22
N ALA A 325 -15.01 -10.47 -41.54
CA ALA A 325 -14.88 -11.67 -42.38
C ALA A 325 -13.59 -12.43 -42.07
N GLU A 326 -12.46 -11.72 -41.97
CA GLU A 326 -11.17 -12.30 -41.59
C GLU A 326 -11.26 -12.96 -40.21
N PHE A 327 -11.82 -12.25 -39.23
CA PHE A 327 -11.96 -12.78 -37.89
C PHE A 327 -12.89 -13.99 -37.83
N THR A 328 -14.01 -13.98 -38.55
CA THR A 328 -14.98 -15.07 -38.52
C THR A 328 -14.39 -16.36 -39.08
N ALA A 329 -13.56 -16.26 -40.12
CA ALA A 329 -12.87 -17.38 -40.77
C ALA A 329 -11.75 -18.02 -39.91
N MET A 330 -11.26 -17.33 -38.88
CA MET A 330 -10.20 -17.83 -38.01
C MET A 330 -10.60 -19.06 -37.19
N SER A 331 -9.63 -19.93 -36.93
CA SER A 331 -9.77 -21.04 -35.97
C SER A 331 -9.90 -20.53 -34.53
N ALA A 332 -10.26 -21.40 -33.59
CA ALA A 332 -10.33 -21.04 -32.17
C ALA A 332 -8.96 -20.61 -31.61
N SER A 333 -7.87 -21.26 -32.04
CA SER A 333 -6.50 -20.89 -31.66
C SER A 333 -6.08 -19.55 -32.22
N ASP A 334 -6.42 -19.26 -33.48
CA ASP A 334 -6.10 -17.96 -34.08
C ASP A 334 -6.88 -16.83 -33.39
N LYS A 335 -8.17 -17.05 -33.08
CA LYS A 335 -8.99 -16.12 -32.30
C LYS A 335 -8.41 -15.89 -30.92
N ALA A 336 -7.97 -16.95 -30.23
CA ALA A 336 -7.32 -16.85 -28.94
C ALA A 336 -6.00 -16.07 -29.01
N MET A 337 -5.19 -16.26 -30.07
CA MET A 337 -4.00 -15.43 -30.32
C MET A 337 -4.35 -13.95 -30.48
N ARG A 338 -5.45 -13.60 -31.18
CA ARG A 338 -5.90 -12.19 -31.27
C ARG A 338 -6.32 -11.62 -29.92
N VAL A 339 -6.98 -12.42 -29.09
CA VAL A 339 -7.30 -12.03 -27.70
C VAL A 339 -6.01 -11.83 -26.89
N HIS A 340 -5.03 -12.73 -27.02
CA HIS A 340 -3.73 -12.58 -26.37
C HIS A 340 -3.01 -11.30 -26.83
N GLU A 341 -2.98 -11.02 -28.13
CA GLU A 341 -2.41 -9.78 -28.69
C GLU A 341 -3.12 -8.52 -28.18
N HIS A 342 -4.45 -8.56 -28.02
CA HIS A 342 -5.23 -7.45 -27.46
C HIS A 342 -4.84 -7.12 -26.02
N TYR A 343 -4.72 -8.14 -25.16
CA TYR A 343 -4.34 -7.93 -23.76
C TYR A 343 -2.82 -7.85 -23.54
N GLY A 344 -2.02 -8.29 -24.51
CA GLY A 344 -0.57 -8.43 -24.41
C GLY A 344 -0.15 -9.27 -23.20
N GLU A 345 0.87 -8.81 -22.49
CA GLU A 345 1.37 -9.45 -21.27
C GLU A 345 0.49 -9.17 -20.03
N ALA A 346 -0.78 -8.79 -20.19
CA ALA A 346 -1.66 -8.49 -19.06
C ALA A 346 -2.46 -9.71 -18.56
N LEU A 347 -2.36 -10.87 -19.22
CA LEU A 347 -3.05 -12.10 -18.81
C LEU A 347 -2.07 -13.17 -18.38
N ALA A 348 -2.47 -13.95 -17.39
CA ALA A 348 -1.76 -15.15 -16.95
C ALA A 348 -2.75 -16.17 -16.39
N VAL A 349 -2.30 -17.42 -16.30
CA VAL A 349 -3.08 -18.52 -15.73
C VAL A 349 -2.37 -19.10 -14.50
N ASP A 350 -3.11 -19.59 -13.52
CA ASP A 350 -2.52 -20.29 -12.38
C ASP A 350 -1.83 -21.61 -12.79
N ALA A 351 -1.12 -22.22 -11.84
CA ALA A 351 -0.32 -23.41 -12.11
C ALA A 351 -1.13 -24.62 -12.62
N ASN A 352 -2.43 -24.67 -12.34
CA ASN A 352 -3.31 -25.76 -12.75
C ASN A 352 -4.11 -25.43 -14.03
N GLY A 353 -3.85 -24.28 -14.65
CA GLY A 353 -4.50 -23.89 -15.90
C GLY A 353 -5.98 -23.49 -15.74
N GLN A 354 -6.47 -23.29 -14.52
CA GLN A 354 -7.89 -23.08 -14.23
C GLN A 354 -8.25 -21.61 -14.08
N LEU A 355 -7.48 -20.87 -13.28
CA LEU A 355 -7.77 -19.51 -12.86
C LEU A 355 -7.06 -18.52 -13.77
N LEU A 356 -7.85 -17.72 -14.47
CA LEU A 356 -7.36 -16.59 -15.24
C LEU A 356 -7.14 -15.39 -14.33
N SER A 357 -6.03 -14.70 -14.51
CA SER A 357 -5.75 -13.43 -13.85
C SER A 357 -5.37 -12.35 -14.84
N ARG A 358 -5.70 -11.10 -14.50
CA ARG A 358 -5.27 -9.90 -15.22
C ARG A 358 -4.41 -9.02 -14.35
N TYR A 359 -3.36 -8.48 -14.96
CA TYR A 359 -2.52 -7.48 -14.33
C TYR A 359 -3.18 -6.11 -14.44
N GLU A 360 -3.54 -5.53 -13.30
CA GLU A 360 -4.17 -4.23 -13.19
C GLU A 360 -3.71 -3.54 -11.90
N ASN A 361 -3.48 -2.22 -11.98
CA ASN A 361 -3.06 -1.39 -10.83
C ASN A 361 -1.86 -1.93 -10.02
N GLY A 362 -0.91 -2.59 -10.70
CA GLY A 362 0.32 -3.09 -10.07
C GLY A 362 0.26 -4.54 -9.56
N ILE A 363 -0.91 -5.19 -9.63
CA ILE A 363 -1.13 -6.54 -9.10
C ILE A 363 -1.86 -7.44 -10.10
N TRP A 364 -1.73 -8.75 -9.92
CA TRP A 364 -2.47 -9.78 -10.64
C TRP A 364 -3.76 -10.12 -9.90
N LYS A 365 -4.90 -9.69 -10.42
CA LYS A 365 -6.22 -10.02 -9.88
C LYS A 365 -6.84 -11.19 -10.64
N VAL A 366 -7.39 -12.15 -9.90
CA VAL A 366 -8.15 -13.27 -10.48
C VAL A 366 -9.44 -12.73 -11.09
N ILE A 367 -9.74 -13.11 -12.33
CA ILE A 367 -10.97 -12.73 -13.02
C ILE A 367 -11.92 -13.92 -13.03
N THR A 368 -13.21 -13.69 -12.78
CA THR A 368 -14.22 -14.74 -12.88
C THR A 368 -14.38 -15.20 -14.34
N PRO A 369 -14.64 -16.50 -14.60
CA PRO A 369 -14.88 -16.98 -15.96
C PRO A 369 -16.00 -16.22 -16.69
N SER A 370 -17.05 -15.83 -15.97
CA SER A 370 -18.18 -15.06 -16.52
C SER A 370 -17.80 -13.64 -16.93
N ASP A 371 -16.99 -12.94 -16.13
CA ASP A 371 -16.59 -11.58 -16.45
C ASP A 371 -15.63 -11.57 -17.63
N PHE A 372 -14.66 -12.49 -17.66
CA PHE A 372 -13.76 -12.58 -18.81
C PHE A 372 -14.48 -13.03 -20.09
N ALA A 373 -15.45 -13.95 -20.00
CA ALA A 373 -16.28 -14.31 -21.15
C ALA A 373 -17.06 -13.10 -21.69
N ARG A 374 -17.55 -12.22 -20.82
CA ARG A 374 -18.21 -10.96 -21.21
C ARG A 374 -17.22 -10.02 -21.92
N ASP A 375 -15.99 -9.90 -21.41
CA ASP A 375 -14.95 -9.10 -22.05
C ASP A 375 -14.63 -9.62 -23.47
N VAL A 376 -14.43 -10.93 -23.63
CA VAL A 376 -14.18 -11.54 -24.94
C VAL A 376 -15.38 -11.38 -25.89
N ALA A 377 -16.62 -11.52 -25.39
CA ALA A 377 -17.81 -11.24 -26.20
C ALA A 377 -17.85 -9.78 -26.67
N GLY A 378 -17.42 -8.83 -25.84
CA GLY A 378 -17.25 -7.43 -26.21
C GLY A 378 -16.26 -7.23 -27.37
N LEU A 379 -15.18 -8.02 -27.43
CA LEU A 379 -14.22 -7.99 -28.55
C LEU A 379 -14.86 -8.48 -29.86
N PHE A 380 -15.68 -9.52 -29.83
CA PHE A 380 -16.44 -9.97 -31.00
C PHE A 380 -17.41 -8.88 -31.48
N GLN A 381 -18.11 -8.21 -30.54
CA GLN A 381 -19.05 -7.13 -30.85
C GLN A 381 -18.38 -5.94 -31.53
N ARG A 382 -17.15 -5.57 -31.14
CA ARG A 382 -16.41 -4.48 -31.79
C ARG A 382 -16.21 -4.73 -33.29
N LEU A 383 -15.95 -5.98 -33.66
CA LEU A 383 -15.84 -6.42 -35.05
C LEU A 383 -17.19 -6.70 -35.72
N ARG A 384 -18.31 -6.58 -34.98
CA ARG A 384 -19.65 -7.03 -35.39
C ARG A 384 -19.72 -8.53 -35.72
N ALA A 385 -18.77 -9.32 -35.22
CA ALA A 385 -18.69 -10.74 -35.48
C ALA A 385 -19.72 -11.53 -34.63
N PRO A 386 -20.34 -12.58 -35.19
CA PRO A 386 -21.31 -13.40 -34.45
C PRO A 386 -20.62 -14.30 -33.42
N PHE A 387 -21.17 -14.34 -32.20
CA PHE A 387 -20.67 -15.19 -31.11
C PHE A 387 -21.79 -16.00 -30.45
N SER A 388 -21.40 -17.05 -29.74
CA SER A 388 -22.26 -17.86 -28.88
C SER A 388 -21.49 -18.22 -27.61
N SER A 389 -22.18 -18.65 -26.56
CA SER A 389 -21.54 -19.09 -25.31
C SER A 389 -20.46 -20.16 -25.56
N GLY A 390 -20.76 -21.17 -26.38
CA GLY A 390 -19.81 -22.23 -26.74
C GLY A 390 -18.59 -21.73 -27.51
N ARG A 391 -18.75 -20.76 -28.43
CA ARG A 391 -17.61 -20.17 -29.15
C ARG A 391 -16.71 -19.36 -28.23
N ILE A 392 -17.30 -18.56 -27.35
CA ILE A 392 -16.54 -17.78 -26.37
C ILE A 392 -15.79 -18.71 -25.42
N ALA A 393 -16.45 -19.73 -24.88
CA ALA A 393 -15.82 -20.73 -24.02
C ALA A 393 -14.65 -21.41 -24.73
N SER A 394 -14.81 -21.83 -26.00
CA SER A 394 -13.73 -22.43 -26.77
C SER A 394 -12.52 -21.49 -26.94
N VAL A 395 -12.74 -20.19 -27.19
CA VAL A 395 -11.65 -19.21 -27.30
C VAL A 395 -10.95 -19.01 -25.95
N VAL A 396 -11.71 -18.89 -24.85
CA VAL A 396 -11.14 -18.72 -23.50
C VAL A 396 -10.34 -19.93 -23.06
N GLU A 397 -10.85 -21.15 -23.27
CA GLU A 397 -10.12 -22.38 -22.93
C GLU A 397 -8.86 -22.55 -23.80
N THR A 398 -8.91 -22.17 -25.08
CA THR A 398 -7.72 -22.18 -25.94
C THR A 398 -6.70 -21.11 -25.49
N LEU A 399 -7.16 -19.93 -25.07
CA LEU A 399 -6.31 -18.85 -24.59
C LEU A 399 -5.50 -19.25 -23.35
N LYS A 400 -6.10 -20.00 -22.42
CA LYS A 400 -5.41 -20.50 -21.22
C LYS A 400 -4.19 -21.36 -21.54
N LEU A 401 -4.14 -22.00 -22.72
CA LEU A 401 -3.00 -22.79 -23.18
C LEU A 401 -1.86 -21.93 -23.76
N ILE A 402 -2.13 -20.68 -24.09
CA ILE A 402 -1.21 -19.76 -24.79
C ILE A 402 -0.56 -18.78 -23.81
N ILE A 403 -1.34 -18.26 -22.86
CA ILE A 403 -0.89 -17.24 -21.91
C ILE A 403 0.10 -17.81 -20.88
N PRO A 404 1.00 -16.98 -20.34
CA PRO A 404 2.00 -17.43 -19.38
C PRO A 404 1.38 -17.95 -18.09
N GLN A 405 2.03 -18.96 -17.52
CA GLN A 405 1.72 -19.44 -16.18
C GLN A 405 2.25 -18.47 -15.12
N GLN A 406 1.45 -18.19 -14.11
CA GLN A 406 1.83 -17.37 -12.98
C GLN A 406 2.87 -18.06 -12.12
N GLU A 407 3.89 -17.29 -11.70
CA GLU A 407 4.82 -17.73 -10.66
C GLU A 407 4.34 -17.31 -9.26
N ALA A 408 4.98 -17.87 -8.23
CA ALA A 408 4.73 -17.45 -6.86
C ALA A 408 5.39 -16.08 -6.59
N PRO A 409 4.66 -15.10 -6.03
CA PRO A 409 5.28 -13.84 -5.63
C PRO A 409 6.39 -14.09 -4.60
N ALA A 410 7.50 -13.39 -4.77
CA ALA A 410 8.59 -13.45 -3.80
C ALA A 410 8.11 -12.87 -2.46
N ARG A 411 8.14 -13.66 -1.40
CA ARG A 411 7.63 -13.29 -0.05
C ARG A 411 8.29 -12.06 0.58
N ARG A 412 9.46 -11.66 0.08
CA ARG A 412 10.15 -10.44 0.50
C ARG A 412 9.55 -9.16 -0.10
N LEU A 413 8.66 -9.29 -1.08
CA LEU A 413 8.06 -8.15 -1.76
C LEU A 413 6.73 -7.80 -1.11
N ILE A 414 6.56 -6.53 -0.75
CA ILE A 414 5.31 -5.98 -0.24
C ILE A 414 4.84 -4.90 -1.21
N GLY A 415 3.64 -5.09 -1.75
CA GLY A 415 2.99 -4.12 -2.62
C GLY A 415 2.36 -2.99 -1.83
N PHE A 416 2.50 -1.77 -2.33
CA PHE A 416 1.86 -0.54 -1.89
C PHE A 416 1.16 0.09 -3.09
N ARG A 417 0.24 1.04 -2.90
CA ARG A 417 -0.43 1.72 -4.02
C ARG A 417 0.56 2.34 -5.01
N ASN A 418 1.63 2.97 -4.49
CA ASN A 418 2.61 3.67 -5.32
C ASN A 418 3.82 2.82 -5.75
N GLY A 419 3.98 1.56 -5.31
CA GLY A 419 5.12 0.72 -5.71
C GLY A 419 5.33 -0.53 -4.85
N VAL A 420 6.52 -1.10 -4.89
CA VAL A 420 6.87 -2.36 -4.22
C VAL A 420 8.13 -2.18 -3.38
N LEU A 421 8.05 -2.56 -2.11
CA LEU A 421 9.19 -2.63 -1.20
C LEU A 421 9.77 -4.04 -1.19
N ASP A 422 11.07 -4.18 -1.41
CA ASP A 422 11.81 -5.40 -1.11
C ASP A 422 12.33 -5.34 0.33
N THR A 423 11.73 -6.12 1.24
CA THR A 423 12.03 -6.09 2.68
C THR A 423 13.44 -6.56 3.03
N ARG A 424 14.12 -7.28 2.12
CA ARG A 424 15.50 -7.73 2.34
C ARG A 424 16.50 -6.62 2.02
N SER A 425 16.30 -5.92 0.92
CA SER A 425 17.21 -4.86 0.46
C SER A 425 16.83 -3.47 0.97
N GLY A 426 15.59 -3.28 1.42
CA GLY A 426 15.01 -1.98 1.75
C GLY A 426 14.71 -1.10 0.52
N ILE A 427 14.91 -1.63 -0.69
CA ILE A 427 14.73 -0.87 -1.93
C ILE A 427 13.24 -0.80 -2.27
N PHE A 428 12.74 0.42 -2.46
CA PHE A 428 11.42 0.68 -3.00
C PHE A 428 11.50 0.91 -4.51
N SER A 429 10.69 0.18 -5.28
CA SER A 429 10.74 0.14 -6.74
C SER A 429 9.35 0.25 -7.37
N PRO A 430 9.22 0.69 -8.62
CA PRO A 430 7.93 0.70 -9.31
C PRO A 430 7.34 -0.71 -9.44
N HIS A 431 6.02 -0.79 -9.61
CA HIS A 431 5.33 -2.04 -9.88
C HIS A 431 5.87 -2.74 -11.14
N SER A 432 5.97 -4.07 -11.08
CA SER A 432 6.38 -4.91 -12.20
C SER A 432 5.54 -6.18 -12.25
N LYS A 433 5.13 -6.56 -13.46
CA LYS A 433 4.42 -7.83 -13.73
C LYS A 433 5.20 -9.04 -13.26
N SER A 434 6.53 -8.98 -13.38
CA SER A 434 7.45 -10.04 -12.97
C SER A 434 7.52 -10.26 -11.45
N HIS A 435 6.96 -9.35 -10.65
CA HIS A 435 6.88 -9.55 -9.20
C HIS A 435 5.75 -10.50 -8.80
N TRP A 436 4.79 -10.76 -9.70
CA TRP A 436 3.65 -11.65 -9.47
C TRP A 436 2.82 -11.32 -8.21
N LEU A 437 2.89 -10.07 -7.75
CA LEU A 437 2.12 -9.59 -6.61
C LEU A 437 0.63 -9.73 -6.91
N ARG A 438 -0.12 -10.27 -5.95
CA ARG A 438 -1.57 -10.49 -6.06
C ARG A 438 -2.35 -9.48 -5.23
N THR A 439 -1.69 -8.89 -4.25
CA THR A 439 -2.26 -7.96 -3.28
C THR A 439 -1.30 -6.80 -3.07
N LEU A 440 -1.85 -5.67 -2.62
CA LEU A 440 -1.10 -4.51 -2.18
C LEU A 440 -1.80 -3.89 -0.97
N CYS A 441 -1.03 -3.20 -0.13
CA CYS A 441 -1.53 -2.38 0.95
C CYS A 441 -2.09 -1.07 0.39
N ASP A 442 -3.24 -0.62 0.90
CA ASP A 442 -3.98 0.57 0.42
C ASP A 442 -3.32 1.91 0.82
N VAL A 443 -2.02 1.89 1.09
CA VAL A 443 -1.23 3.04 1.52
C VAL A 443 -0.10 3.30 0.54
N ASP A 444 0.26 4.57 0.42
CA ASP A 444 1.47 4.96 -0.28
C ASP A 444 2.67 4.79 0.64
N PHE A 445 3.69 4.10 0.16
CA PHE A 445 4.97 4.06 0.85
C PHE A 445 5.59 5.46 0.82
N THR A 446 5.93 5.98 2.00
CA THR A 446 6.68 7.22 2.16
C THR A 446 7.97 6.97 2.97
N PRO A 447 9.08 7.69 2.70
CA PRO A 447 10.30 7.55 3.48
C PRO A 447 10.07 7.91 4.96
N PRO A 448 10.82 7.28 5.89
CA PRO A 448 10.73 7.62 7.31
C PRO A 448 11.23 9.05 7.57
N VAL A 449 10.60 9.72 8.52
CA VAL A 449 11.09 10.99 9.07
C VAL A 449 12.14 10.71 10.15
N GLU A 450 13.15 11.57 10.30
CA GLU A 450 14.15 11.44 11.36
C GLU A 450 13.48 11.48 12.75
N GLY A 451 13.79 10.49 13.60
CA GLY A 451 13.17 10.35 14.92
C GLY A 451 11.70 9.90 14.91
N GLU A 452 11.22 9.33 13.79
CA GLU A 452 9.87 8.79 13.69
C GLU A 452 9.63 7.66 14.72
N THR A 453 8.54 7.76 15.48
CA THR A 453 8.07 6.72 16.42
C THR A 453 6.55 6.62 16.35
N LEU A 454 5.99 5.46 16.72
CA LEU A 454 4.54 5.31 16.84
C LEU A 454 3.92 6.35 17.78
N LYS A 455 4.54 6.62 18.94
CA LYS A 455 3.99 7.54 19.93
C LYS A 455 3.85 8.98 19.42
N THR A 456 4.79 9.44 18.60
CA THR A 456 4.84 10.83 18.13
C THR A 456 4.21 11.02 16.74
N HIS A 457 4.31 10.02 15.86
CA HIS A 457 3.89 10.11 14.46
C HIS A 457 2.66 9.26 14.13
N ALA A 458 2.26 8.35 15.01
CA ALA A 458 0.99 7.60 14.96
C ALA A 458 0.26 7.61 16.33
N PRO A 459 -0.01 8.80 16.91
CA PRO A 459 -0.51 8.92 18.28
C PRO A 459 -1.88 8.26 18.51
N ASN A 460 -2.77 8.22 17.51
CA ASN A 460 -4.09 7.59 17.68
C ASN A 460 -3.95 6.07 17.73
N PHE A 461 -3.14 5.49 16.83
CA PHE A 461 -2.79 4.08 16.87
C PHE A 461 -2.05 3.71 18.15
N TRP A 462 -1.08 4.52 18.59
CA TRP A 462 -0.33 4.26 19.82
C TRP A 462 -1.24 4.20 21.05
N ARG A 463 -2.17 5.16 21.20
CA ARG A 463 -3.13 5.15 22.33
C ARG A 463 -4.02 3.92 22.30
N TRP A 464 -4.51 3.55 21.11
CA TRP A 464 -5.31 2.35 20.96
C TRP A 464 -4.52 1.08 21.28
N LEU A 465 -3.29 0.95 20.75
CA LEU A 465 -2.41 -0.19 20.95
C LEU A 465 -2.05 -0.37 22.43
N ASP A 466 -1.68 0.72 23.10
CA ASP A 466 -1.32 0.71 24.52
C ASP A 466 -2.51 0.29 25.40
N ARG A 467 -3.72 0.77 25.08
CA ARG A 467 -4.95 0.37 25.79
C ARG A 467 -5.33 -1.08 25.50
N ALA A 468 -5.28 -1.51 24.24
CA ALA A 468 -5.52 -2.91 23.85
C ALA A 468 -4.56 -3.88 24.54
N ALA A 469 -3.33 -3.44 24.81
CA ALA A 469 -2.33 -4.17 25.56
C ALA A 469 -2.42 -3.97 27.09
N SER A 470 -3.35 -3.16 27.60
CA SER A 470 -3.46 -2.80 29.02
C SER A 470 -2.14 -2.25 29.59
N GLY A 471 -1.41 -1.47 28.81
CA GLY A 471 -0.09 -0.92 29.14
C GLY A 471 1.07 -1.92 29.12
N ASN A 472 0.83 -3.20 28.79
CA ASN A 472 1.85 -4.23 28.80
C ASN A 472 2.73 -4.16 27.52
N PRO A 473 4.05 -3.89 27.65
CA PRO A 473 4.96 -3.79 26.51
C PRO A 473 5.02 -5.07 25.66
N THR A 474 5.14 -6.23 26.29
CA THR A 474 5.21 -7.53 25.59
C THR A 474 3.95 -7.80 24.78
N LYS A 475 2.79 -7.47 25.33
CA LYS A 475 1.51 -7.64 24.62
C LYS A 475 1.36 -6.66 23.46
N ARG A 476 1.90 -5.43 23.54
CA ARG A 476 1.99 -4.52 22.39
C ARG A 476 2.80 -5.15 21.26
N ASP A 477 3.94 -5.75 21.58
CA ASP A 477 4.79 -6.41 20.59
C ASP A 477 4.11 -7.63 19.96
N VAL A 478 3.31 -8.39 20.71
CA VAL A 478 2.46 -9.47 20.19
C VAL A 478 1.40 -8.94 19.22
N ILE A 479 0.71 -7.84 19.57
CA ILE A 479 -0.27 -7.21 18.66
C ILE A 479 0.42 -6.72 17.39
N LEU A 480 1.58 -6.08 17.51
CA LEU A 480 2.37 -5.63 16.36
C LEU A 480 2.83 -6.82 15.50
N ALA A 481 3.28 -7.92 16.10
CA ALA A 481 3.64 -9.15 15.38
C ALA A 481 2.45 -9.75 14.62
N ALA A 482 1.24 -9.69 15.20
CA ALA A 482 0.01 -10.14 14.55
C ALA A 482 -0.35 -9.25 13.34
N LEU A 483 -0.24 -7.93 13.47
CA LEU A 483 -0.43 -6.99 12.36
C LEU A 483 0.63 -7.16 11.26
N PHE A 484 1.89 -7.44 11.65
CA PHE A 484 2.95 -7.77 10.70
C PHE A 484 2.66 -9.07 9.95
N MET A 485 2.14 -10.11 10.62
CA MET A 485 1.74 -11.37 9.98
C MET A 485 0.73 -11.11 8.85
N VAL A 486 -0.22 -10.20 9.07
CA VAL A 486 -1.20 -9.77 8.05
C VAL A 486 -0.52 -8.98 6.93
N LEU A 487 0.25 -7.93 7.26
CA LEU A 487 0.94 -7.08 6.29
C LEU A 487 1.87 -7.87 5.35
N ALA A 488 2.68 -8.78 5.92
CA ALA A 488 3.63 -9.60 5.18
C ALA A 488 3.02 -10.90 4.63
N ASN A 489 1.69 -11.05 4.75
CA ASN A 489 0.90 -12.23 4.36
C ASN A 489 1.55 -13.56 4.75
N ARG A 490 1.92 -13.71 6.02
CA ARG A 490 2.58 -14.91 6.57
C ARG A 490 1.59 -15.99 6.99
N TYR A 491 0.70 -16.37 6.07
CA TYR A 491 -0.23 -17.49 6.24
C TYR A 491 0.49 -18.83 6.45
N ASP A 492 1.74 -18.95 6.02
CA ASP A 492 2.56 -20.17 6.06
C ASP A 492 3.14 -20.53 7.44
N TRP A 493 2.88 -19.71 8.46
CA TRP A 493 3.43 -19.94 9.80
C TRP A 493 2.77 -21.08 10.58
N GLN A 494 1.72 -21.69 10.03
CA GLN A 494 0.84 -22.60 10.77
C GLN A 494 0.23 -21.89 11.97
N LEU A 495 -0.19 -20.65 11.78
CA LEU A 495 -0.84 -19.83 12.80
C LEU A 495 -2.12 -19.19 12.25
N PHE A 496 -3.09 -18.95 13.12
CA PHE A 496 -4.21 -18.02 12.90
C PHE A 496 -4.40 -17.16 14.15
N LEU A 497 -4.97 -15.99 13.95
CA LEU A 497 -5.18 -15.00 14.99
C LEU A 497 -6.60 -15.11 15.52
N GLU A 498 -6.77 -15.09 16.85
CA GLU A 498 -8.07 -14.97 17.49
C GLU A 498 -8.04 -13.83 18.50
N VAL A 499 -8.94 -12.88 18.31
CA VAL A 499 -9.10 -11.73 19.20
C VAL A 499 -10.38 -11.92 20.02
N THR A 500 -10.25 -11.91 21.35
CA THR A 500 -11.37 -12.15 22.29
C THR A 500 -11.56 -10.99 23.27
N GLY A 501 -12.71 -10.89 23.94
CA GLY A 501 -12.98 -9.86 24.96
C GLY A 501 -14.41 -9.31 24.92
N PRO A 502 -14.84 -8.51 25.91
CA PRO A 502 -16.19 -7.96 25.94
C PRO A 502 -16.51 -7.03 24.76
N GLY A 503 -17.80 -6.85 24.47
CA GLY A 503 -18.27 -5.92 23.45
C GLY A 503 -17.79 -4.49 23.75
N GLY A 504 -17.23 -3.79 22.76
CA GLY A 504 -16.71 -2.44 22.93
C GLY A 504 -15.28 -2.35 23.48
N SER A 505 -14.52 -3.45 23.52
CA SER A 505 -13.11 -3.42 23.96
C SER A 505 -12.08 -2.99 22.91
N GLY A 506 -12.53 -2.62 21.70
CA GLY A 506 -11.63 -2.17 20.62
C GLY A 506 -11.15 -3.27 19.66
N LYS A 507 -11.64 -4.51 19.79
CA LYS A 507 -11.33 -5.64 18.88
C LYS A 507 -11.65 -5.34 17.42
N SER A 508 -12.78 -4.67 17.16
CA SER A 508 -13.18 -4.27 15.82
C SER A 508 -12.14 -3.34 15.17
N ILE A 509 -11.48 -2.48 15.95
CA ILE A 509 -10.42 -1.61 15.43
C ILE A 509 -9.19 -2.43 15.00
N LEU A 510 -8.81 -3.50 15.72
CA LEU A 510 -7.76 -4.42 15.26
C LEU A 510 -8.12 -5.02 13.90
N ALA A 511 -9.36 -5.47 13.75
CA ALA A 511 -9.85 -6.08 12.51
C ALA A 511 -9.85 -5.08 11.34
N GLU A 512 -10.21 -3.82 11.59
CA GLU A 512 -10.13 -2.74 10.61
C GLU A 512 -8.69 -2.42 10.23
N ILE A 513 -7.76 -2.36 11.19
CA ILE A 513 -6.32 -2.15 10.91
C ILE A 513 -5.76 -3.31 10.08
N ALA A 514 -6.06 -4.55 10.45
CA ALA A 514 -5.67 -5.73 9.68
C ALA A 514 -6.22 -5.68 8.25
N THR A 515 -7.48 -5.25 8.08
CA THR A 515 -8.09 -5.07 6.76
C THR A 515 -7.35 -4.02 5.94
N MET A 516 -7.05 -2.86 6.52
CA MET A 516 -6.30 -1.81 5.80
C MET A 516 -4.87 -2.24 5.44
N LEU A 517 -4.20 -3.04 6.29
CA LEU A 517 -2.87 -3.58 6.01
C LEU A 517 -2.87 -4.63 4.90
N ALA A 518 -3.92 -5.47 4.84
CA ALA A 518 -4.10 -6.44 3.76
C ALA A 518 -4.53 -5.77 2.44
N GLY A 519 -5.23 -4.64 2.53
CA GLY A 519 -5.98 -3.98 1.46
C GLY A 519 -7.47 -4.35 1.52
N GLU A 520 -8.37 -3.37 1.40
CA GLU A 520 -9.81 -3.55 1.50
C GLU A 520 -10.33 -4.55 0.46
N ASP A 521 -9.79 -4.49 -0.77
CA ASP A 521 -10.10 -5.44 -1.85
C ASP A 521 -9.54 -6.86 -1.61
N ASN A 522 -8.62 -7.02 -0.67
CA ASN A 522 -7.91 -8.28 -0.40
C ASN A 522 -8.34 -8.96 0.90
N ALA A 523 -9.34 -8.40 1.59
CA ALA A 523 -9.95 -8.98 2.77
C ALA A 523 -11.37 -9.47 2.49
N THR A 524 -11.74 -10.61 3.07
CA THR A 524 -13.10 -11.15 2.99
C THR A 524 -13.60 -11.60 4.36
N SER A 525 -14.92 -11.60 4.55
CA SER A 525 -15.56 -12.15 5.74
C SER A 525 -16.17 -13.50 5.42
N ALA A 526 -15.99 -14.48 6.31
CA ALA A 526 -16.47 -15.83 6.13
C ALA A 526 -16.92 -16.45 7.47
N ASP A 527 -17.67 -17.54 7.39
CA ASP A 527 -17.92 -18.41 8.53
C ASP A 527 -16.95 -19.59 8.54
N ILE A 528 -16.96 -20.35 9.62
CA ILE A 528 -16.16 -21.57 9.77
C ILE A 528 -16.45 -22.58 8.66
N ASP A 529 -17.73 -22.75 8.32
CA ASP A 529 -18.17 -23.72 7.33
C ASP A 529 -17.62 -23.42 5.93
N THR A 530 -17.42 -22.14 5.61
CA THR A 530 -16.78 -21.70 4.37
C THR A 530 -15.33 -22.18 4.25
N LEU A 531 -14.63 -22.30 5.38
CA LEU A 531 -13.26 -22.84 5.40
C LEU A 531 -13.24 -24.36 5.20
N GLU A 532 -14.26 -25.08 5.66
CA GLU A 532 -14.30 -26.54 5.68
C GLU A 532 -15.00 -27.14 4.44
N ASP A 533 -16.06 -26.51 3.92
CA ASP A 533 -16.80 -26.96 2.73
C ASP A 533 -16.07 -26.55 1.43
N PRO A 534 -15.60 -27.52 0.60
CA PRO A 534 -14.97 -27.24 -0.68
C PRO A 534 -15.79 -26.35 -1.63
N ARG A 535 -17.13 -26.39 -1.56
CA ARG A 535 -18.00 -25.58 -2.42
C ARG A 535 -18.00 -24.11 -2.03
N LYS A 536 -18.13 -23.85 -0.73
CA LYS A 536 -18.11 -22.50 -0.18
C LYS A 536 -16.72 -21.88 -0.26
N ARG A 537 -15.67 -22.70 -0.10
CA ARG A 537 -14.26 -22.29 -0.18
C ARG A 537 -13.89 -21.54 -1.47
N ALA A 538 -14.63 -21.76 -2.56
CA ALA A 538 -14.45 -21.03 -3.81
C ALA A 538 -14.53 -19.49 -3.64
N SER A 539 -15.30 -18.99 -2.68
CA SER A 539 -15.43 -17.55 -2.42
C SER A 539 -14.24 -16.93 -1.69
N LEU A 540 -13.26 -17.74 -1.27
CA LEU A 540 -12.06 -17.29 -0.55
C LEU A 540 -10.86 -17.08 -1.48
N ILE A 541 -10.99 -17.46 -2.76
CA ILE A 541 -9.91 -17.35 -3.75
C ILE A 541 -9.60 -15.88 -4.05
N GLY A 542 -8.32 -15.53 -4.00
CA GLY A 542 -7.82 -14.19 -4.31
C GLY A 542 -7.64 -13.27 -3.09
N PHE A 543 -8.15 -13.64 -1.92
CA PHE A 543 -8.00 -12.85 -0.69
C PHE A 543 -6.73 -13.22 0.09
N SER A 544 -6.11 -12.23 0.76
CA SER A 544 -4.97 -12.42 1.67
C SER A 544 -5.34 -12.36 3.15
N LEU A 545 -6.55 -11.90 3.48
CA LEU A 545 -7.09 -11.89 4.84
C LEU A 545 -8.51 -12.46 4.85
N ILE A 546 -8.75 -13.44 5.73
CA ILE A 546 -10.07 -14.00 5.98
C ILE A 546 -10.48 -13.64 7.41
N ARG A 547 -11.55 -12.87 7.55
CA ARG A 547 -12.14 -12.48 8.83
C ARG A 547 -13.26 -13.45 9.20
N LEU A 548 -13.22 -13.95 10.43
CA LEU A 548 -14.23 -14.81 11.01
C LEU A 548 -14.91 -14.08 12.18
N PRO A 549 -15.93 -13.23 11.92
CA PRO A 549 -16.64 -12.53 12.99
C PRO A 549 -17.58 -13.47 13.75
N ASP A 550 -17.58 -13.36 15.08
CA ASP A 550 -18.54 -13.98 15.99
C ASP A 550 -18.73 -15.51 15.82
N GLN A 551 -17.62 -16.22 15.70
CA GLN A 551 -17.54 -17.67 15.52
C GLN A 551 -17.20 -18.42 16.82
N GLU A 552 -18.17 -18.59 17.73
CA GLU A 552 -17.88 -19.20 19.05
C GLU A 552 -17.71 -20.73 19.03
N LYS A 553 -18.35 -21.43 18.09
CA LYS A 553 -18.36 -22.90 18.04
C LYS A 553 -17.82 -23.41 16.71
N TRP A 554 -16.78 -24.24 16.79
CA TRP A 554 -16.20 -24.94 15.65
C TRP A 554 -16.42 -26.46 15.77
N SER A 555 -17.23 -27.00 14.86
CA SER A 555 -17.39 -28.45 14.69
C SER A 555 -16.61 -28.95 13.47
N GLY A 556 -15.87 -30.05 13.64
CA GLY A 556 -15.05 -30.66 12.60
C GLY A 556 -13.64 -31.01 13.09
N ASP A 557 -12.86 -31.63 12.22
CA ASP A 557 -11.44 -31.87 12.45
C ASP A 557 -10.58 -30.65 12.07
N GLY A 558 -11.16 -29.60 11.49
CA GLY A 558 -10.47 -28.38 11.08
C GLY A 558 -9.48 -28.62 9.93
N ALA A 559 -9.75 -29.58 9.05
CA ALA A 559 -8.87 -29.92 7.94
C ALA A 559 -8.66 -28.72 7.01
N GLY A 560 -9.72 -27.99 6.67
CA GLY A 560 -9.65 -26.78 5.84
C GLY A 560 -8.78 -25.70 6.50
N LEU A 561 -9.05 -25.38 7.76
CA LEU A 561 -8.26 -24.43 8.55
C LEU A 561 -6.78 -24.82 8.60
N LYS A 562 -6.46 -26.09 8.88
CA LYS A 562 -5.08 -26.60 8.96
C LYS A 562 -4.34 -26.47 7.64
N ALA A 563 -5.03 -26.74 6.52
CA ALA A 563 -4.45 -26.65 5.19
C ALA A 563 -4.19 -25.17 4.80
N ILE A 564 -5.16 -24.28 5.01
CA ILE A 564 -5.03 -22.85 4.68
C ILE A 564 -3.91 -22.21 5.50
N THR A 565 -3.92 -22.39 6.83
CA THR A 565 -2.85 -21.91 7.72
C THR A 565 -1.52 -22.65 7.53
N GLY A 566 -1.53 -23.82 6.87
CA GLY A 566 -0.33 -24.55 6.49
C GLY A 566 0.29 -24.09 5.18
N GLY A 567 -0.48 -23.39 4.34
CA GLY A 567 -0.14 -23.14 2.94
C GLY A 567 -0.29 -24.38 2.05
N ASP A 568 -0.95 -25.43 2.52
CA ASP A 568 -1.20 -26.65 1.78
C ASP A 568 -2.26 -26.44 0.70
N ALA A 569 -2.26 -27.30 -0.31
CA ALA A 569 -3.28 -27.27 -1.35
C ALA A 569 -4.64 -27.73 -0.78
N VAL A 570 -5.71 -27.07 -1.20
CA VAL A 570 -7.08 -27.31 -0.79
C VAL A 570 -7.95 -27.62 -2.00
N SER A 571 -8.88 -28.56 -1.83
CA SER A 571 -9.92 -28.81 -2.84
C SER A 571 -10.95 -27.70 -2.84
N VAL A 572 -11.35 -27.28 -4.04
CA VAL A 572 -12.39 -26.28 -4.30
C VAL A 572 -13.35 -26.87 -5.33
N ASP A 573 -14.66 -26.79 -5.07
CA ASP A 573 -15.75 -27.31 -5.91
C ASP A 573 -16.71 -26.17 -6.31
N PRO A 574 -16.31 -25.27 -7.23
CA PRO A 574 -17.16 -24.15 -7.60
C PRO A 574 -18.41 -24.64 -8.33
N LYS A 575 -19.53 -23.95 -8.07
CA LYS A 575 -20.82 -24.27 -8.70
C LYS A 575 -20.70 -24.22 -10.24
N TYR A 576 -21.14 -25.30 -10.90
CA TYR A 576 -21.14 -25.45 -12.36
C TYR A 576 -19.75 -25.52 -13.00
N GLN A 577 -18.71 -25.86 -12.25
CA GLN A 577 -17.35 -26.06 -12.75
C GLN A 577 -16.79 -27.39 -12.22
N ASN A 578 -15.69 -27.87 -12.81
CA ASN A 578 -15.02 -29.06 -12.29
C ASN A 578 -14.28 -28.73 -10.98
N PRO A 579 -14.30 -29.61 -9.98
CA PRO A 579 -13.46 -29.46 -8.80
C PRO A 579 -11.98 -29.41 -9.17
N TYR A 580 -11.23 -28.56 -8.47
CA TYR A 580 -9.78 -28.45 -8.65
C TYR A 580 -9.08 -28.22 -7.32
N SER A 581 -7.78 -28.47 -7.29
CA SER A 581 -6.92 -28.19 -6.14
C SER A 581 -6.25 -26.84 -6.32
N THR A 582 -6.12 -26.03 -5.28
CA THR A 582 -5.42 -24.73 -5.33
C THR A 582 -4.91 -24.32 -3.96
N HIS A 583 -4.18 -23.21 -3.87
CA HIS A 583 -3.70 -22.66 -2.60
C HIS A 583 -4.46 -21.39 -2.24
N ILE A 584 -4.78 -21.22 -0.96
CA ILE A 584 -5.39 -20.01 -0.40
C ILE A 584 -4.36 -19.32 0.50
N PRO A 585 -3.56 -18.39 -0.04
CA PRO A 585 -2.50 -17.71 0.70
C PRO A 585 -3.07 -16.59 1.57
N ALA A 586 -3.84 -16.94 2.61
CA ALA A 586 -4.57 -15.99 3.44
C ALA A 586 -4.32 -16.18 4.94
N VAL A 587 -4.07 -15.07 5.64
CA VAL A 587 -4.09 -15.03 7.10
C VAL A 587 -5.53 -15.10 7.59
N ILE A 588 -5.78 -15.89 8.62
CA ILE A 588 -7.11 -16.01 9.23
C ILE A 588 -7.14 -15.22 10.54
N LEU A 589 -8.14 -14.34 10.66
CA LEU A 589 -8.39 -13.52 11.84
C LEU A 589 -9.81 -13.77 12.34
N ALA A 590 -9.94 -14.49 13.46
CA ALA A 590 -11.18 -14.64 14.19
C ALA A 590 -11.35 -13.49 15.20
N VAL A 591 -12.54 -12.90 15.25
CA VAL A 591 -12.86 -11.82 16.19
C VAL A 591 -14.16 -12.17 16.88
N ASN A 592 -14.04 -12.52 18.17
CA ASN A 592 -15.16 -13.07 18.93
C ASN A 592 -15.28 -12.36 20.28
N ASN A 593 -16.47 -12.37 20.87
CA ASN A 593 -16.62 -11.96 22.26
C ASN A 593 -16.16 -13.06 23.21
N ASN A 594 -16.63 -14.28 22.95
CA ASN A 594 -16.22 -15.48 23.67
C ASN A 594 -15.18 -16.29 22.89
N PRO A 595 -14.27 -17.01 23.57
CA PRO A 595 -13.25 -17.77 22.87
C PRO A 595 -13.84 -18.97 22.11
N MET A 596 -13.23 -19.29 20.97
CA MET A 596 -13.63 -20.41 20.14
C MET A 596 -13.51 -21.76 20.88
N ARG A 597 -14.53 -22.60 20.73
CA ARG A 597 -14.55 -24.00 21.19
C ARG A 597 -14.40 -24.94 20.00
N PHE A 598 -13.42 -25.84 20.07
CA PHE A 598 -13.12 -26.78 18.99
C PHE A 598 -13.48 -28.21 19.37
N THR A 599 -14.01 -28.97 18.41
CA THR A 599 -14.16 -30.43 18.56
C THR A 599 -12.89 -31.22 18.26
N ASP A 600 -11.88 -30.61 17.61
CA ASP A 600 -10.58 -31.24 17.35
C ASP A 600 -9.84 -31.56 18.66
N ARG A 601 -9.55 -32.84 18.88
CA ARG A 601 -8.80 -33.34 20.05
C ARG A 601 -7.38 -33.79 19.72
N SER A 602 -6.92 -33.59 18.48
CA SER A 602 -5.56 -33.95 18.06
C SER A 602 -4.50 -32.91 18.47
N GLY A 603 -4.91 -31.75 18.97
CA GLY A 603 -4.02 -30.58 19.16
C GLY A 603 -3.60 -29.94 17.83
N GLY A 604 -4.20 -30.36 16.72
CA GLY A 604 -4.01 -29.85 15.36
C GLY A 604 -4.27 -28.36 15.26
N VAL A 605 -5.47 -27.96 15.69
CA VAL A 605 -5.94 -26.58 15.64
C VAL A 605 -5.35 -25.74 16.77
N SER A 606 -5.31 -26.29 17.99
CA SER A 606 -4.85 -25.55 19.19
C SER A 606 -3.43 -24.99 19.04
N ARG A 607 -2.48 -25.78 18.51
CA ARG A 607 -1.10 -25.32 18.28
C ARG A 607 -0.95 -24.27 17.18
N ARG A 608 -2.00 -23.95 16.44
CA ARG A 608 -2.03 -22.90 15.41
C ARG A 608 -2.73 -21.63 15.92
N ARG A 609 -3.43 -21.72 17.04
CA ARG A 609 -4.26 -20.65 17.58
C ARG A 609 -3.37 -19.65 18.35
N VAL A 610 -3.43 -18.38 17.99
CA VAL A 610 -2.81 -17.28 18.77
C VAL A 610 -3.94 -16.42 19.33
N ILE A 611 -4.13 -16.48 20.65
CA ILE A 611 -5.20 -15.75 21.34
C ILE A 611 -4.66 -14.39 21.79
N ILE A 612 -5.36 -13.30 21.47
CA ILE A 612 -5.09 -11.96 21.97
C ILE A 612 -6.35 -11.45 22.66
N HIS A 613 -6.33 -11.36 23.99
CA HIS A 613 -7.51 -10.99 24.76
C HIS A 613 -7.55 -9.47 25.01
N PHE A 614 -8.70 -8.83 24.85
CA PHE A 614 -8.89 -7.40 25.06
C PHE A 614 -9.84 -7.22 26.25
N PRO A 615 -9.34 -7.18 27.50
CA PRO A 615 -10.16 -7.34 28.71
C PRO A 615 -11.02 -6.11 29.04
N GLU A 616 -10.57 -4.92 28.66
CA GLU A 616 -11.20 -3.66 29.05
C GLU A 616 -12.35 -3.28 28.12
N GLN A 617 -13.56 -3.13 28.66
CA GLN A 617 -14.68 -2.54 27.93
C GLN A 617 -14.57 -1.01 27.94
N ILE A 618 -14.52 -0.38 26.76
CA ILE A 618 -14.40 1.07 26.64
C ILE A 618 -15.79 1.69 26.81
N ALA A 619 -15.92 2.64 27.73
CA ALA A 619 -17.17 3.36 27.99
C ALA A 619 -17.64 4.11 26.73
N PRO A 620 -18.95 4.15 26.40
CA PRO A 620 -19.46 4.79 25.19
C PRO A 620 -18.98 6.22 24.97
N GLU A 621 -18.79 6.99 26.04
CA GLU A 621 -18.40 8.41 26.04
C GLU A 621 -16.92 8.60 25.67
N GLU A 622 -16.08 7.58 25.90
CA GLU A 622 -14.66 7.58 25.55
C GLU A 622 -14.42 7.08 24.11
N ARG A 623 -15.43 6.53 23.45
CA ARG A 623 -15.31 5.97 22.11
C ARG A 623 -15.20 7.09 21.08
N ASP A 624 -14.10 7.10 20.35
CA ASP A 624 -13.91 7.99 19.21
C ASP A 624 -14.48 7.35 17.94
N PRO A 625 -15.63 7.84 17.41
CA PRO A 625 -16.25 7.26 16.22
C PRO A 625 -15.40 7.44 14.96
N GLN A 626 -14.43 8.34 14.96
CA GLN A 626 -13.52 8.59 13.84
C GLN A 626 -12.16 7.91 14.02
N LEU A 627 -12.00 7.05 15.02
CA LEU A 627 -10.71 6.42 15.32
C LEU A 627 -10.16 5.64 14.13
N ARG A 628 -11.02 4.92 13.40
CA ARG A 628 -10.65 4.21 12.17
C ARG A 628 -9.97 5.15 11.17
N ASP A 629 -10.61 6.27 10.84
CA ASP A 629 -10.11 7.22 9.84
C ASP A 629 -8.86 7.96 10.32
N LYS A 630 -8.74 8.20 11.63
CA LYS A 630 -7.53 8.77 12.23
C LYS A 630 -6.35 7.81 12.11
N ILE A 631 -6.56 6.53 12.42
CA ILE A 631 -5.53 5.49 12.28
C ILE A 631 -5.18 5.25 10.80
N ALA A 632 -6.16 5.31 9.89
CA ALA A 632 -5.90 5.19 8.45
C ALA A 632 -4.90 6.26 7.95
N ARG A 633 -4.95 7.48 8.49
CA ARG A 633 -3.98 8.56 8.17
C ARG A 633 -2.59 8.32 8.75
N GLU A 634 -2.48 7.47 9.77
CA GLU A 634 -1.21 7.10 10.43
C GLU A 634 -0.62 5.81 9.85
N LEU A 635 -1.32 5.14 8.94
CA LEU A 635 -1.01 3.79 8.48
C LEU A 635 0.36 3.68 7.80
N ALA A 636 0.84 4.72 7.11
CA ALA A 636 2.19 4.75 6.55
C ALA A 636 3.27 4.62 7.64
N VAL A 637 3.09 5.30 8.78
CA VAL A 637 3.99 5.21 9.94
C VAL A 637 3.90 3.82 10.56
N ILE A 638 2.69 3.29 10.73
CA ILE A 638 2.47 1.95 11.29
C ILE A 638 3.20 0.90 10.46
N VAL A 639 3.02 0.91 9.14
CA VAL A 639 3.69 -0.05 8.24
C VAL A 639 5.21 0.04 8.36
N ARG A 640 5.79 1.24 8.34
CA ARG A 640 7.24 1.41 8.51
C ARG A 640 7.75 0.86 9.83
N GLN A 641 7.03 1.12 10.93
CA GLN A 641 7.41 0.65 12.26
C GLN A 641 7.32 -0.87 12.36
N LEU A 642 6.28 -1.50 11.79
CA LEU A 642 6.19 -2.95 11.68
C LEU A 642 7.36 -3.54 10.89
N MET A 643 7.74 -2.89 9.78
CA MET A 643 8.84 -3.35 8.93
C MET A 643 10.21 -3.19 9.58
N GLN A 644 10.40 -2.10 10.33
CA GLN A 644 11.63 -1.84 11.06
C GLN A 644 11.79 -2.80 12.25
N GLN A 645 10.72 -2.99 13.02
CA GLN A 645 10.73 -3.84 14.22
C GLN A 645 10.91 -5.32 13.85
N PHE A 646 10.27 -5.78 12.77
CA PHE A 646 10.31 -7.16 12.32
C PHE A 646 11.07 -7.29 10.99
N ASN A 647 12.25 -6.67 10.94
CA ASN A 647 13.17 -6.82 9.80
C ASN A 647 13.56 -8.29 9.58
N ASP A 648 13.63 -9.07 10.66
CA ASP A 648 13.59 -10.53 10.66
C ASP A 648 12.16 -11.00 10.96
N PRO A 649 11.44 -11.55 9.97
CA PRO A 649 10.08 -12.07 10.17
C PRO A 649 10.00 -13.18 11.23
N MET A 650 11.09 -13.90 11.52
CA MET A 650 11.07 -14.98 12.52
C MET A 650 10.95 -14.47 13.94
N SER A 651 11.39 -13.23 14.21
CA SER A 651 11.17 -12.57 15.51
C SER A 651 9.67 -12.38 15.82
N ALA A 652 8.89 -11.90 14.84
CA ALA A 652 7.44 -11.79 14.94
C ALA A 652 6.78 -13.17 15.17
N ARG A 653 7.21 -14.19 14.42
CA ARG A 653 6.71 -15.57 14.61
C ARG A 653 6.98 -16.09 16.02
N SER A 654 8.17 -15.85 16.56
CA SER A 654 8.54 -16.29 17.91
C SER A 654 7.67 -15.64 18.98
N LEU A 655 7.37 -14.34 18.87
CA LEU A 655 6.43 -13.65 19.76
C LEU A 655 5.04 -14.28 19.72
N LEU A 656 4.51 -14.54 18.52
CA LEU A 656 3.19 -15.15 18.36
C LEU A 656 3.16 -16.59 18.91
N GLN A 657 4.23 -17.37 18.74
CA GLN A 657 4.35 -18.71 19.31
C GLN A 657 4.43 -18.68 20.84
N SER A 658 5.18 -17.74 21.40
CA SER A 658 5.23 -17.54 22.85
C SER A 658 3.86 -17.17 23.41
N GLN A 659 3.07 -16.37 22.69
CA GLN A 659 1.71 -16.03 23.08
C GLN A 659 0.76 -17.23 23.14
N GLN A 660 0.97 -18.30 22.36
CA GLN A 660 0.05 -19.45 22.34
C GLN A 660 -0.09 -20.16 23.68
N ASN A 661 0.98 -20.12 24.48
CA ASN A 661 1.08 -20.75 25.80
C ASN A 661 1.36 -19.70 26.90
N SER A 662 1.03 -18.43 26.65
CA SER A 662 1.10 -17.41 27.70
C SER A 662 0.02 -17.64 28.75
N ASP A 663 0.21 -17.11 29.96
CA ASP A 663 -0.79 -17.21 31.03
C ASP A 663 -2.15 -16.64 30.59
N GLU A 664 -2.15 -15.57 29.79
CA GLU A 664 -3.36 -15.02 29.17
C GLU A 664 -4.05 -16.05 28.27
N ALA A 665 -3.32 -16.67 27.34
CA ALA A 665 -3.90 -17.67 26.44
C ALA A 665 -4.39 -18.91 27.18
N LEU A 666 -3.65 -19.38 28.20
CA LEU A 666 -4.05 -20.50 29.05
C LEU A 666 -5.33 -20.19 29.83
N SER A 667 -5.42 -19.02 30.46
CA SER A 667 -6.64 -18.58 31.16
C SER A 667 -7.85 -18.60 30.23
N ILE A 668 -7.71 -18.04 29.02
CA ILE A 668 -8.79 -17.99 28.05
C ILE A 668 -9.18 -19.39 27.54
N LYS A 669 -8.23 -20.31 27.41
CA LYS A 669 -8.51 -21.72 27.06
C LYS A 669 -9.25 -22.46 28.17
N ARG A 670 -8.92 -22.19 29.44
CA ARG A 670 -9.60 -22.74 30.62
C ARG A 670 -11.07 -22.33 30.66
N ASP A 671 -11.35 -21.04 30.47
CA ASP A 671 -12.73 -20.52 30.43
C ASP A 671 -13.55 -21.12 29.27
N ALA A 672 -12.89 -21.50 28.18
CA ALA A 672 -13.52 -22.00 26.97
C ALA A 672 -13.82 -23.50 26.99
N ASP A 673 -12.93 -24.33 27.54
CA ASP A 673 -13.03 -25.80 27.52
C ASP A 673 -12.90 -26.39 28.94
N PRO A 674 -14.01 -26.92 29.52
CA PRO A 674 -14.00 -27.57 30.83
C PRO A 674 -12.99 -28.70 30.96
N THR A 675 -12.70 -29.41 29.86
CA THR A 675 -11.71 -30.50 29.89
C THR A 675 -10.29 -29.95 29.96
N PHE A 676 -10.04 -28.80 29.33
CA PHE A 676 -8.78 -28.09 29.43
C PHE A 676 -8.58 -27.48 30.82
N ASP A 677 -9.65 -26.94 31.42
CA ASP A 677 -9.61 -26.44 32.80
C ASP A 677 -9.33 -27.56 33.81
N PHE A 678 -9.99 -28.72 33.67
CA PHE A 678 -9.69 -29.90 34.49
C PHE A 678 -8.21 -30.29 34.46
N CYS A 679 -7.54 -30.20 33.31
CA CYS A 679 -6.10 -30.48 33.21
C CYS A 679 -5.24 -29.57 34.09
N GLY A 680 -5.71 -28.36 34.43
CA GLY A 680 -5.02 -27.45 35.35
C GLY A 680 -4.94 -27.96 36.79
N TYR A 681 -5.85 -28.86 37.18
CA TYR A 681 -5.86 -29.54 38.48
C TYR A 681 -4.93 -30.76 38.54
N LEU A 682 -4.19 -31.04 37.46
CA LEU A 682 -3.29 -32.17 37.36
C LEU A 682 -1.84 -31.73 37.57
N GLU A 683 -1.04 -32.65 38.12
CA GLU A 683 0.41 -32.56 38.16
C GLU A 683 1.04 -33.84 37.60
N ALA A 684 2.24 -33.71 37.03
CA ALA A 684 2.98 -34.82 36.48
C ALA A 684 4.03 -35.33 37.48
N LEU A 685 3.95 -36.61 37.81
CA LEU A 685 4.93 -37.36 38.58
C LEU A 685 6.11 -37.79 37.68
N PRO A 686 7.30 -38.06 38.25
CA PRO A 686 8.48 -38.50 37.48
C PRO A 686 8.29 -39.84 36.76
N GLU A 687 7.47 -40.74 37.33
CA GLU A 687 7.22 -42.08 36.81
C GLU A 687 5.71 -42.34 36.71
N PRO A 688 5.25 -43.28 35.86
CA PRO A 688 3.83 -43.62 35.68
C PRO A 688 3.25 -44.44 36.85
N ASP A 689 3.39 -43.91 38.06
CA ASP A 689 2.94 -44.46 39.35
C ASP A 689 1.72 -43.72 39.92
N GLY A 690 1.16 -42.77 39.18
CA GLY A 690 0.00 -41.99 39.57
C GLY A 690 -1.33 -42.72 39.34
N MET A 691 -2.36 -41.94 39.02
CA MET A 691 -3.73 -42.42 38.85
C MET A 691 -3.87 -43.40 37.69
N TYR A 692 -4.79 -44.36 37.84
CA TYR A 692 -5.22 -45.23 36.74
C TYR A 692 -6.18 -44.49 35.81
N MET A 693 -6.20 -44.83 34.51
CA MET A 693 -7.14 -44.18 33.58
C MET A 693 -8.61 -44.45 33.97
N GLY A 694 -8.93 -45.70 34.36
CA GLY A 694 -10.29 -46.12 34.73
C GLY A 694 -11.29 -46.14 33.57
N ASN A 695 -12.55 -46.47 33.86
CA ASN A 695 -13.67 -46.40 32.92
C ASN A 695 -15.00 -46.18 33.67
N ALA A 696 -16.01 -45.66 33.00
CA ALA A 696 -17.29 -45.29 33.63
C ALA A 696 -18.07 -46.47 34.24
N ASN A 697 -17.75 -47.72 33.92
CA ASN A 697 -18.46 -48.89 34.42
C ASN A 697 -17.96 -49.36 35.80
N ILE A 698 -16.87 -48.78 36.32
CA ILE A 698 -16.34 -49.09 37.64
C ILE A 698 -17.18 -48.34 38.69
N ILE A 699 -17.95 -49.08 39.49
CA ILE A 699 -18.86 -48.55 40.51
C ILE A 699 -18.51 -49.21 41.86
N PRO A 700 -18.39 -48.43 42.96
CA PRO A 700 -18.56 -46.98 43.07
C PRO A 700 -17.43 -46.18 42.41
N ARG A 701 -17.71 -44.93 42.01
CA ARG A 701 -16.69 -44.03 41.43
C ARG A 701 -15.62 -43.72 42.48
N GLN A 702 -14.36 -43.99 42.14
CA GLN A 702 -13.18 -43.65 42.96
C GLN A 702 -12.34 -42.54 42.28
N PRO A 703 -12.68 -41.24 42.47
CA PRO A 703 -12.03 -40.13 41.75
C PRO A 703 -10.58 -39.86 42.20
N ARG A 704 -10.16 -40.36 43.37
CA ARG A 704 -8.74 -40.29 43.80
C ARG A 704 -7.85 -41.37 43.18
N LEU A 705 -8.44 -42.47 42.70
CA LEU A 705 -7.71 -43.59 42.10
C LEU A 705 -7.75 -43.55 40.57
N TYR A 706 -8.88 -43.15 39.99
CA TYR A 706 -9.11 -43.17 38.55
C TYR A 706 -9.26 -41.77 37.95
N LEU A 707 -8.40 -41.44 37.00
CA LEU A 707 -8.34 -40.13 36.33
C LEU A 707 -9.65 -39.79 35.59
N TYR A 708 -10.24 -40.75 34.89
CA TYR A 708 -11.52 -40.51 34.22
C TYR A 708 -12.67 -40.31 35.22
N HIS A 709 -12.60 -40.92 36.41
CA HIS A 709 -13.59 -40.65 37.46
C HIS A 709 -13.44 -39.25 38.03
N ALA A 710 -12.20 -38.80 38.28
CA ALA A 710 -11.91 -37.42 38.66
C ALA A 710 -12.51 -36.43 37.65
N TYR A 711 -12.28 -36.65 36.36
CA TYR A 711 -12.86 -35.83 35.30
C TYR A 711 -14.40 -35.82 35.34
N LEU A 712 -15.06 -36.98 35.44
CA LEU A 712 -16.52 -37.05 35.50
C LEU A 712 -17.08 -36.31 36.73
N VAL A 713 -16.43 -36.44 37.88
CA VAL A 713 -16.81 -35.74 39.12
C VAL A 713 -16.60 -34.24 38.99
N TYR A 714 -15.48 -33.81 38.40
CA TYR A 714 -15.24 -32.40 38.09
C TYR A 714 -16.34 -31.82 37.18
N MET A 715 -16.72 -32.55 36.12
CA MET A 715 -17.79 -32.14 35.21
C MET A 715 -19.13 -31.99 35.93
N GLU A 716 -19.46 -32.95 36.81
CA GLU A 716 -20.69 -32.94 37.60
C GLU A 716 -20.72 -31.79 38.63
N ALA A 717 -19.61 -31.57 39.35
CA ALA A 717 -19.49 -30.51 40.36
C ALA A 717 -19.68 -29.11 39.78
N HIS A 718 -19.22 -28.88 38.54
CA HIS A 718 -19.37 -27.60 37.84
C HIS A 718 -20.64 -27.52 36.97
N GLY A 719 -21.53 -28.51 37.04
CA GLY A 719 -22.81 -28.52 36.32
C GLY A 719 -22.68 -28.74 34.80
N TYR A 720 -21.54 -29.23 34.32
CA TYR A 720 -21.34 -29.55 32.91
C TYR A 720 -22.04 -30.85 32.52
N ARG A 721 -23.01 -30.77 31.61
CA ARG A 721 -23.85 -31.93 31.22
C ARG A 721 -23.23 -32.85 30.15
N ASN A 722 -22.28 -32.33 29.38
CA ASN A 722 -21.73 -33.03 28.21
C ASN A 722 -20.28 -33.44 28.45
N ALA A 723 -20.07 -34.45 29.29
CA ALA A 723 -18.75 -35.03 29.51
C ALA A 723 -18.26 -35.78 28.26
N LEU A 724 -16.96 -35.70 27.97
CA LEU A 724 -16.34 -36.48 26.91
C LEU A 724 -16.38 -37.97 27.25
N SER A 725 -16.57 -38.83 26.24
CA SER A 725 -16.37 -40.27 26.38
C SER A 725 -14.92 -40.58 26.76
N LEU A 726 -14.67 -41.71 27.41
CA LEU A 726 -13.31 -42.13 27.81
C LEU A 726 -12.31 -42.06 26.64
N THR A 727 -12.74 -42.50 25.46
CA THR A 727 -11.91 -42.46 24.24
C THR A 727 -11.58 -41.03 23.83
N MET A 728 -12.54 -40.11 23.86
CA MET A 728 -12.32 -38.71 23.46
C MET A 728 -11.52 -37.94 24.51
N PHE A 729 -11.76 -38.20 25.80
CA PHE A 729 -10.97 -37.69 26.91
C PHE A 729 -9.51 -38.13 26.77
N GLY A 730 -9.27 -39.45 26.63
CA GLY A 730 -7.91 -39.99 26.50
C GLY A 730 -7.17 -39.53 25.24
N LYS A 731 -7.87 -39.31 24.12
CA LYS A 731 -7.28 -38.74 22.89
C LYS A 731 -6.81 -37.30 23.09
N GLY A 732 -7.62 -36.47 23.74
CA GLY A 732 -7.32 -35.05 23.95
C GLY A 732 -6.32 -34.77 25.07
N LEU A 733 -6.29 -35.63 26.09
CA LEU A 733 -5.52 -35.41 27.33
C LEU A 733 -4.04 -35.10 27.07
N SER A 734 -3.36 -35.89 26.22
CA SER A 734 -1.94 -35.68 25.91
C SER A 734 -1.66 -34.32 25.27
N ALA A 735 -2.53 -33.87 24.36
CA ALA A 735 -2.37 -32.60 23.68
C ALA A 735 -2.58 -31.43 24.65
N MET A 736 -3.61 -31.50 25.50
CA MET A 736 -3.91 -30.45 26.48
C MET A 736 -2.83 -30.33 27.55
N LEU A 737 -2.34 -31.46 28.09
CA LEU A 737 -1.26 -31.47 29.09
C LEU A 737 0.04 -30.86 28.55
N LYS A 738 0.35 -31.08 27.27
CA LYS A 738 1.53 -30.49 26.63
C LYS A 738 1.46 -28.95 26.60
N GLU A 739 0.28 -28.36 26.52
CA GLU A 739 0.10 -26.90 26.58
C GLU A 739 0.33 -26.35 28.00
N TYR A 740 0.09 -27.17 29.03
CA TYR A 740 0.51 -26.88 30.41
C TYR A 740 2.00 -27.21 30.67
N GLY A 741 2.75 -27.66 29.66
CA GLY A 741 4.15 -28.08 29.81
C GLY A 741 4.32 -29.42 30.55
N LEU A 742 3.25 -30.20 30.70
CA LEU A 742 3.28 -31.49 31.41
C LEU A 742 3.56 -32.64 30.43
N ASN A 743 4.55 -33.48 30.78
CA ASN A 743 4.85 -34.70 30.04
C ASN A 743 3.91 -35.82 30.49
N TYR A 744 3.16 -36.38 29.55
CA TYR A 744 2.19 -37.44 29.82
C TYR A 744 2.76 -38.81 29.46
N GLU A 745 2.92 -39.65 30.48
CA GLU A 745 3.41 -41.02 30.37
C GLU A 745 2.40 -42.01 30.95
N LYS A 746 2.43 -43.23 30.43
CA LYS A 746 1.54 -44.31 30.88
C LYS A 746 2.18 -45.67 30.71
N ARG A 747 1.86 -46.59 31.63
CA ARG A 747 2.26 -48.00 31.56
C ARG A 747 1.06 -48.93 31.70
N ARG A 748 1.16 -50.11 31.07
CA ARG A 748 0.16 -51.18 31.25
C ARG A 748 0.53 -51.98 32.50
N THR A 749 -0.44 -52.16 33.38
CA THR A 749 -0.34 -53.00 34.59
C THR A 749 -1.47 -54.05 34.57
N ASN A 750 -1.43 -54.99 35.51
CA ASN A 750 -2.51 -55.97 35.72
C ASN A 750 -3.84 -55.31 36.12
N GLN A 751 -3.80 -54.11 36.72
CA GLN A 751 -4.99 -53.35 37.14
C GLN A 751 -5.48 -52.35 36.08
N GLY A 752 -4.78 -52.24 34.95
CA GLY A 752 -5.14 -51.36 33.84
C GLY A 752 -4.02 -50.41 33.41
N MET A 753 -4.38 -49.35 32.71
CA MET A 753 -3.44 -48.32 32.29
C MET A 753 -3.18 -47.35 33.44
N GLN A 754 -1.95 -47.30 33.93
CA GLN A 754 -1.52 -46.36 34.97
C GLN A 754 -0.82 -45.17 34.32
N THR A 755 -1.08 -43.97 34.81
CA THR A 755 -0.54 -42.71 34.28
C THR A 755 0.47 -42.10 35.24
N ASN A 756 1.30 -41.16 34.78
CA ASN A 756 2.13 -40.35 35.66
C ASN A 756 1.40 -39.13 36.23
N LEU A 757 0.06 -39.13 36.28
CA LEU A 757 -0.72 -37.96 36.70
C LEU A 757 -1.28 -38.14 38.11
N ALA A 758 -1.23 -37.07 38.89
CA ALA A 758 -1.90 -36.95 40.19
C ALA A 758 -2.77 -35.68 40.23
N LEU A 759 -3.69 -35.62 41.20
CA LEU A 759 -4.49 -34.43 41.47
C LEU A 759 -3.69 -33.50 42.39
N ARG A 760 -3.65 -32.21 42.04
CA ARG A 760 -3.12 -31.16 42.93
C ARG A 760 -3.96 -31.04 44.19
N GLU A 761 -3.35 -30.57 45.27
CA GLU A 761 -4.04 -30.35 46.55
C GLU A 761 -5.30 -29.47 46.42
N GLU A 762 -5.23 -28.45 45.55
CA GLU A 762 -6.32 -27.53 45.19
C GLU A 762 -7.62 -28.26 44.81
N SER A 763 -7.52 -29.45 44.20
CA SER A 763 -8.68 -30.26 43.82
C SER A 763 -9.56 -30.61 45.02
N ASN A 764 -8.97 -30.83 46.21
CA ASN A 764 -9.70 -31.17 47.44
C ASN A 764 -10.50 -30.00 48.01
N ALA A 765 -10.05 -28.76 47.75
CA ALA A 765 -10.73 -27.57 48.21
C ALA A 765 -11.87 -27.17 47.27
N ASP A 766 -11.68 -27.36 45.96
CA ASP A 766 -12.57 -26.78 44.95
C ASP A 766 -13.78 -27.67 44.61
N TRP A 767 -13.56 -28.95 44.28
CA TRP A 767 -14.62 -29.77 43.66
C TRP A 767 -14.57 -31.26 44.00
N LEU A 768 -13.44 -31.77 44.50
CA LEU A 768 -13.29 -33.20 44.78
C LEU A 768 -14.03 -33.57 46.08
N PRO A 769 -14.91 -34.60 46.09
CA PRO A 769 -15.65 -35.00 47.28
C PRO A 769 -14.72 -35.32 48.46
N LYS A 770 -15.09 -34.88 49.67
CA LYS A 770 -14.36 -35.24 50.90
C LYS A 770 -14.40 -36.75 51.11
N CYS A 771 -13.31 -37.34 51.60
CA CYS A 771 -13.38 -38.70 52.13
C CYS A 771 -14.23 -38.65 53.41
N ASP A 772 -15.14 -39.60 53.58
CA ASP A 772 -15.79 -39.80 54.87
C ASP A 772 -14.67 -40.06 55.90
N GLU A 773 -14.62 -39.26 56.96
CA GLU A 773 -13.77 -39.58 58.11
C GLU A 773 -14.21 -40.96 58.62
N PRO A 774 -13.28 -41.90 58.87
CA PRO A 774 -13.66 -43.14 59.53
C PRO A 774 -14.29 -42.74 60.88
N THR A 775 -15.58 -43.03 61.04
CA THR A 775 -16.27 -42.90 62.32
C THR A 775 -15.42 -43.59 63.37
N ALA A 776 -14.86 -42.80 64.28
CA ALA A 776 -14.09 -43.32 65.40
C ALA A 776 -15.00 -44.27 66.20
N SER A 777 -14.70 -45.57 66.09
CA SER A 777 -15.29 -46.63 66.91
C SER A 777 -14.59 -46.74 68.24
#